data_AF-A0A918KYI8-F1
#
_entry.id   AF-A0A918KYI8-F1
#
_cell.length_a   1.000
_cell.length_b   1.000
_cell.length_c   1.000
_cell.angle_alpha   90.00
_cell.angle_beta   90.00
_cell.angle_gamma   90.00
#
_symmetry.space_group_name_H-M   'P 1'
#
loop_
_entity.id
_entity.type
_entity.pdbx_description
1 polymer ?
#
loop_
_entity_poly.entity_id
_entity_poly.type
_entity_poly.pdbx_seq_one_letter_code
_entity_poly.pdbx_strand_id
1 'polypeptide(L)'
;MKAAARSFRTGWRDRIAASDPGLLRLAAGLRTVGAIALTLAVLSLLGATLTHLVAGAIAAMVATFAIREKQRDRQAVTLALGLPVALASLSLAALLSSRLIAGDVFFVALIFCAVYGRRFGDRGMALGLVAFQVYFLALFVGASRATLPGFCGAVAVAFVCSAVARFALVPQTPAGVFQRLRRAFRARLARLLDAQLELFDAGPDEVEKALAHVREGTARLHETAMMIQSRLAEGTPDEATARLVQRRIADAEIAAERLGLLLLTARSAERADTLTLHLPGAPVPEAGRLPVREEATEVLRRDLQALRLLVRHPVAGGSGLAQLRNRLLGYREEENLPGASPAVQDVFRGVGEAARAVLGLRVALDGPQDESDDSPETARSREELDAEDAAIEGHETETTEATGLRRPTTRAAVQVAVGSSLAIVGGELLSTHRWYWAVLTCWIVFINTASTGEIMVKGYGRLLGTVLGVVAGIGLAGLVGHHTWTAFAVVLLCVFAMFYTAPLSHTLMSFFVTAALGVLYTLLHTYSLSVLVLRVEETALGVACGVVAAVLVLPVQTDRRTNELLTTVLDRLADVTEGAVDQLSGGPPADLLDRARDLDQALADLRAATQPLTHPVTPLRTRRDTARYVVALLETCAYHARSLAATAELLPTHPSIAAEPRLRGAGRRILHNIGAIAAHVADERSTAQVRTGASIASLLKPGVPGTPRYDRVTDRVLRHLQRLDEAVVGLARPLKVAVEQPKQ
;
A
#
# COMPACT_ATOMS: atom_id res chain seq x y z
N MET A 1 17.41 35.54 -8.68
CA MET A 1 16.98 35.01 -7.35
C MET A 1 15.54 34.47 -7.30
N LYS A 2 14.52 35.14 -7.85
CA LYS A 2 13.11 34.64 -7.81
C LYS A 2 12.87 33.31 -8.56
N ALA A 3 13.57 33.05 -9.67
CA ALA A 3 13.45 31.79 -10.42
C ALA A 3 14.12 30.60 -9.69
N ALA A 4 15.32 30.80 -9.12
CA ALA A 4 16.00 29.81 -8.30
C ALA A 4 15.22 29.47 -7.01
N ALA A 5 14.60 30.46 -6.36
CA ALA A 5 13.74 30.24 -5.20
C ALA A 5 12.44 29.47 -5.54
N ARG A 6 11.90 29.64 -6.76
CA ARG A 6 10.76 28.85 -7.27
C ARG A 6 11.17 27.40 -7.57
N SER A 7 12.29 27.20 -8.26
CA SER A 7 12.87 25.87 -8.56
C SER A 7 13.20 25.07 -7.29
N PHE A 8 13.78 25.73 -6.28
CA PHE A 8 14.06 25.09 -5.00
C PHE A 8 12.77 24.72 -4.26
N ARG A 9 11.77 25.60 -4.22
CA ARG A 9 10.46 25.32 -3.62
C ARG A 9 9.69 24.21 -4.34
N THR A 10 9.76 24.10 -5.66
CA THR A 10 9.13 23.01 -6.42
C THR A 10 9.85 21.69 -6.15
N GLY A 11 11.19 21.66 -6.19
CA GLY A 11 11.95 20.45 -5.88
C GLY A 11 11.78 19.95 -4.44
N TRP A 12 11.69 20.86 -3.45
CA TRP A 12 11.42 20.49 -2.06
C TRP A 12 9.97 19.99 -1.87
N ARG A 13 9.00 20.64 -2.52
CA ARG A 13 7.59 20.18 -2.53
C ARG A 13 7.45 18.82 -3.19
N ASP A 14 8.17 18.56 -4.28
CA ASP A 14 8.14 17.28 -4.98
C ASP A 14 8.79 16.17 -4.14
N ARG A 15 9.86 16.46 -3.39
CA ARG A 15 10.45 15.52 -2.41
C ARG A 15 9.53 15.23 -1.23
N ILE A 16 8.82 16.22 -0.72
CA ILE A 16 7.84 15.99 0.35
C ILE A 16 6.64 15.22 -0.17
N ALA A 17 6.10 15.56 -1.35
CA ALA A 17 5.02 14.81 -2.01
C ALA A 17 5.45 13.38 -2.38
N ALA A 18 6.74 13.17 -2.64
CA ALA A 18 7.31 11.86 -2.84
C ALA A 18 7.30 11.00 -1.58
N SER A 19 7.68 11.59 -0.44
CA SER A 19 7.78 10.92 0.85
C SER A 19 6.41 10.73 1.54
N ASP A 20 5.52 11.71 1.41
CA ASP A 20 4.18 11.73 2.00
C ASP A 20 3.12 12.10 0.94
N PRO A 21 2.68 11.12 0.11
CA PRO A 21 1.66 11.34 -0.90
C PRO A 21 0.36 11.83 -0.24
N GLY A 22 -0.18 12.93 -0.75
CA GLY A 22 -1.40 13.52 -0.18
C GLY A 22 -1.18 14.41 1.06
N LEU A 23 0.05 14.54 1.57
CA LEU A 23 0.41 15.23 2.83
C LEU A 23 -0.38 14.69 4.03
N LEU A 24 -0.72 13.41 4.00
CA LEU A 24 -1.59 12.78 4.99
C LEU A 24 -0.89 12.69 6.34
N ARG A 25 0.39 12.30 6.34
CA ARG A 25 1.20 12.16 7.56
C ARG A 25 1.51 13.52 8.16
N LEU A 26 1.93 14.48 7.34
CA LEU A 26 2.22 15.84 7.76
C LEU A 26 0.99 16.50 8.42
N ALA A 27 -0.17 16.37 7.81
CA ALA A 27 -1.39 16.96 8.34
C ALA A 27 -1.90 16.25 9.60
N ALA A 28 -1.73 14.93 9.71
CA ALA A 28 -2.03 14.19 10.94
C ALA A 28 -1.14 14.67 12.10
N GLY A 29 0.17 14.81 11.85
CA GLY A 29 1.13 15.35 12.82
C GLY A 29 0.79 16.79 13.23
N LEU A 30 0.61 17.68 12.25
CA LEU A 30 0.33 19.10 12.50
C LEU A 30 -0.99 19.32 13.22
N ARG A 31 -2.04 18.55 12.88
CA ARG A 31 -3.33 18.62 13.58
C ARG A 31 -3.18 18.23 15.05
N THR A 32 -2.46 17.15 15.34
CA THR A 32 -2.31 16.65 16.71
C THR A 32 -1.47 17.60 17.54
N VAL A 33 -0.35 18.07 16.98
CA VAL A 33 0.49 19.10 17.59
C VAL A 33 -0.27 20.40 17.81
N GLY A 34 -1.03 20.86 16.82
CA GLY A 34 -1.87 22.06 16.94
C GLY A 34 -2.93 21.93 18.03
N ALA A 35 -3.60 20.76 18.12
CA ALA A 35 -4.58 20.49 19.17
C ALA A 35 -3.95 20.51 20.58
N ILE A 36 -2.79 19.87 20.75
CA ILE A 36 -2.07 19.84 22.03
C ILE A 36 -1.58 21.24 22.41
N ALA A 37 -0.92 21.95 21.50
CA ALA A 37 -0.41 23.29 21.74
C ALA A 37 -1.53 24.28 22.11
N LEU A 38 -2.66 24.22 21.40
CA LEU A 38 -3.83 25.04 21.70
C LEU A 38 -4.42 24.71 23.07
N THR A 39 -4.51 23.41 23.41
CA THR A 39 -4.98 22.96 24.73
C THR A 39 -4.07 23.46 25.85
N LEU A 40 -2.75 23.33 25.69
CA LEU A 40 -1.76 23.81 26.65
C LEU A 40 -1.84 25.33 26.83
N ALA A 41 -2.00 26.09 25.73
CA ALA A 41 -2.14 27.54 25.78
C ALA A 41 -3.40 27.95 26.55
N VAL A 42 -4.56 27.36 26.23
CA VAL A 42 -5.83 27.68 26.91
C VAL A 42 -5.78 27.32 28.39
N LEU A 43 -5.30 26.11 28.73
CA LEU A 43 -5.19 25.69 30.13
C LEU A 43 -4.17 26.52 30.93
N SER A 44 -3.07 26.94 30.30
CA SER A 44 -2.09 27.84 30.92
C SER A 44 -2.71 29.21 31.22
N LEU A 45 -3.52 29.75 30.31
CA LEU A 45 -4.22 31.03 30.51
C LEU A 45 -5.26 30.95 31.63
N LEU A 46 -5.86 29.77 31.83
CA LEU A 46 -6.77 29.49 32.93
C LEU A 46 -6.08 29.20 34.27
N GLY A 47 -4.74 29.28 34.34
CA GLY A 47 -3.97 29.04 35.55
C GLY A 47 -3.97 27.57 35.99
N ALA A 48 -4.14 26.63 35.07
CA ALA A 48 -4.20 25.20 35.38
C ALA A 48 -2.86 24.67 35.92
N THR A 49 -2.92 23.72 36.86
CA THR A 49 -1.71 23.07 37.39
C THR A 49 -1.05 22.18 36.33
N LEU A 50 0.22 21.83 36.56
CA LEU A 50 0.98 20.95 35.66
C LEU A 50 0.25 19.62 35.36
N THR A 51 -0.39 19.01 36.36
CA THR A 51 -1.17 17.77 36.18
C THR A 51 -2.36 17.93 35.24
N HIS A 52 -3.06 19.07 35.29
CA HIS A 52 -4.15 19.37 34.35
C HIS A 52 -3.64 19.65 32.93
N LEU A 53 -2.47 20.31 32.80
CA LEU A 53 -1.82 20.52 31.49
C LEU A 53 -1.46 19.19 30.83
N VAL A 54 -0.85 18.27 31.58
CA VAL A 54 -0.51 16.92 31.10
C VAL A 54 -1.78 16.15 30.72
N ALA A 55 -2.83 16.19 31.55
CA ALA A 55 -4.08 15.51 31.25
C ALA A 55 -4.76 16.06 29.98
N GLY A 56 -4.81 17.38 29.83
CA GLY A 56 -5.34 18.04 28.64
C GLY A 56 -4.54 17.69 27.38
N ALA A 57 -3.21 17.67 27.45
CA ALA A 57 -2.36 17.29 26.32
C ALA A 57 -2.61 15.84 25.85
N ILE A 58 -2.68 14.88 26.79
CA ILE A 58 -2.98 13.48 26.46
C ILE A 58 -4.42 13.36 25.91
N ALA A 59 -5.40 14.04 26.51
CA ALA A 59 -6.78 14.02 26.02
C ALA A 59 -6.89 14.60 24.59
N ALA A 60 -6.17 15.68 24.27
CA ALA A 60 -6.14 16.27 22.93
C ALA A 60 -5.51 15.33 21.90
N MET A 61 -4.45 14.61 22.30
CA MET A 61 -3.84 13.56 21.49
C MET A 61 -4.84 12.43 21.18
N VAL A 62 -5.56 11.94 22.20
CA VAL A 62 -6.57 10.88 22.06
C VAL A 62 -7.72 11.31 21.15
N ALA A 63 -8.30 12.49 21.38
CA ALA A 63 -9.37 13.04 20.56
C ALA A 63 -8.96 13.23 19.08
N THR A 64 -7.67 13.51 18.84
CA THR A 64 -7.16 13.65 17.48
C THR A 64 -6.91 12.29 16.82
N PHE A 65 -6.31 11.34 17.52
CA PHE A 65 -5.94 10.04 16.96
C PHE A 65 -7.13 9.07 16.78
N ALA A 66 -8.11 9.09 17.68
CA ALA A 66 -9.19 8.11 17.67
C ALA A 66 -10.10 8.24 16.45
N ILE A 67 -10.28 9.46 15.93
CA ILE A 67 -11.22 9.76 14.84
C ILE A 67 -10.59 9.39 13.49
N ARG A 68 -11.12 8.32 12.89
CA ARG A 68 -10.66 7.74 11.61
C ARG A 68 -11.62 7.96 10.44
N GLU A 69 -12.87 8.34 10.73
CA GLU A 69 -13.87 8.65 9.71
C GLU A 69 -13.32 9.68 8.72
N LYS A 70 -13.67 9.53 7.45
CA LYS A 70 -13.08 10.34 6.38
C LYS A 70 -13.95 11.55 6.00
N GLN A 71 -15.27 11.48 6.23
CA GLN A 71 -16.21 12.57 6.01
C GLN A 71 -16.29 13.53 7.21
N ARG A 72 -16.46 14.83 6.95
CA ARG A 72 -16.39 15.89 7.98
C ARG A 72 -17.59 15.90 8.94
N ASP A 73 -18.79 15.67 8.40
CA ASP A 73 -20.03 15.56 9.15
C ASP A 73 -19.98 14.40 10.15
N ARG A 74 -19.55 13.22 9.68
CA ARG A 74 -19.37 12.04 10.53
C ARG A 74 -18.31 12.29 11.60
N GLN A 75 -17.16 12.86 11.22
CA GLN A 75 -16.10 13.23 12.16
C GLN A 75 -16.61 14.15 13.28
N ALA A 76 -17.47 15.14 12.96
CA ALA A 76 -18.03 16.05 13.93
C ALA A 76 -18.95 15.32 14.92
N VAL A 77 -19.82 14.43 14.41
CA VAL A 77 -20.69 13.58 15.24
C VAL A 77 -19.85 12.69 16.16
N THR A 78 -18.82 12.04 15.64
CA THR A 78 -17.95 11.15 16.45
C THR A 78 -17.15 11.92 17.49
N LEU A 79 -16.68 13.14 17.19
CA LEU A 79 -16.02 13.99 18.18
C LEU A 79 -17.00 14.44 19.28
N ALA A 80 -18.21 14.81 18.89
CA ALA A 80 -19.28 15.21 19.82
C ALA A 80 -19.71 14.06 20.74
N LEU A 81 -19.81 12.83 20.21
CA LEU A 81 -20.08 11.61 20.98
C LEU A 81 -18.86 11.15 21.79
N GLY A 82 -17.65 11.46 21.34
CA GLY A 82 -16.41 11.12 22.02
C GLY A 82 -16.25 11.83 23.37
N LEU A 83 -16.69 13.09 23.47
CA LEU A 83 -16.62 13.86 24.72
C LEU A 83 -17.42 13.23 25.88
N PRO A 84 -18.72 12.92 25.76
CA PRO A 84 -19.46 12.28 26.84
C PRO A 84 -18.91 10.90 27.18
N VAL A 85 -18.42 10.13 26.19
CA VAL A 85 -17.73 8.85 26.44
C VAL A 85 -16.44 9.04 27.24
N ALA A 86 -15.65 10.06 26.90
CA ALA A 86 -14.43 10.42 27.64
C ALA A 86 -14.76 10.80 29.09
N LEU A 87 -15.75 11.67 29.30
CA LEU A 87 -16.17 12.11 30.63
C LEU A 87 -16.74 10.97 31.47
N ALA A 88 -17.54 10.09 30.87
CA ALA A 88 -18.05 8.89 31.54
C ALA A 88 -16.90 7.96 31.96
N SER A 89 -15.96 7.70 31.05
CA SER A 89 -14.80 6.85 31.32
C SER A 89 -13.90 7.41 32.43
N LEU A 90 -13.61 8.72 32.37
CA LEU A 90 -12.85 9.43 33.41
C LEU A 90 -13.56 9.37 34.77
N SER A 91 -14.89 9.55 34.78
CA SER A 91 -15.69 9.52 36.00
C SER A 91 -15.72 8.13 36.62
N LEU A 92 -15.90 7.09 35.80
CA LEU A 92 -15.87 5.69 36.21
C LEU A 92 -14.52 5.31 36.80
N ALA A 93 -13.41 5.67 36.14
CA ALA A 93 -12.06 5.44 36.64
C ALA A 93 -11.82 6.08 38.01
N ALA A 94 -12.20 7.36 38.16
CA ALA A 94 -12.02 8.09 39.41
C ALA A 94 -12.87 7.53 40.57
N LEU A 95 -14.07 7.02 40.29
CA LEU A 95 -14.93 6.37 41.29
C LEU A 95 -14.39 5.01 41.73
N LEU A 96 -13.90 4.23 40.76
CA LEU A 96 -13.35 2.88 40.94
C LEU A 96 -11.92 2.88 41.51
N SER A 97 -11.21 4.01 41.51
CA SER A 97 -9.85 4.14 42.05
C SER A 97 -9.70 3.65 43.50
N SER A 98 -10.78 3.69 44.29
CA SER A 98 -10.82 3.18 45.69
C SER A 98 -10.99 1.66 45.82
N ARG A 99 -11.34 0.94 44.74
CA ARG A 99 -11.65 -0.50 44.73
C ARG A 99 -10.82 -1.20 43.66
N LEU A 100 -9.60 -1.60 44.00
CA LEU A 100 -8.61 -2.19 43.08
C LEU A 100 -9.21 -3.29 42.18
N ILE A 101 -9.73 -4.38 42.78
CA ILE A 101 -10.29 -5.52 42.03
C ILE A 101 -11.47 -5.13 41.13
N ALA A 102 -12.35 -4.26 41.61
CA ALA A 102 -13.51 -3.81 40.82
C ALA A 102 -13.09 -2.91 39.64
N GLY A 103 -12.05 -2.11 39.83
CA GLY A 103 -11.42 -1.32 38.78
C GLY A 103 -10.83 -2.20 37.69
N ASP A 104 -10.09 -3.25 38.06
CA ASP A 104 -9.42 -4.13 37.12
C ASP A 104 -10.43 -4.95 36.28
N VAL A 105 -11.45 -5.51 36.93
CA VAL A 105 -12.55 -6.21 36.23
C VAL A 105 -13.28 -5.27 35.28
N PHE A 106 -13.59 -4.05 35.72
CA PHE A 106 -14.22 -3.05 34.85
C PHE A 106 -13.31 -2.67 33.68
N PHE A 107 -12.01 -2.55 33.90
CA PHE A 107 -11.06 -2.22 32.85
C PHE A 107 -10.99 -3.31 31.77
N VAL A 108 -11.00 -4.59 32.16
CA VAL A 108 -11.12 -5.71 31.22
C VAL A 108 -12.44 -5.66 30.44
N ALA A 109 -13.57 -5.40 31.13
CA ALA A 109 -14.87 -5.27 30.49
C ALA A 109 -14.88 -4.10 29.49
N LEU A 110 -14.26 -2.98 29.84
CA LEU A 110 -14.11 -1.81 28.97
C LEU A 110 -13.26 -2.15 27.74
N ILE A 111 -12.15 -2.87 27.91
CA ILE A 111 -11.32 -3.34 26.79
C ILE A 111 -12.15 -4.23 25.86
N PHE A 112 -12.89 -5.19 26.41
CA PHE A 112 -13.77 -6.06 25.62
C PHE A 112 -14.80 -5.24 24.84
N CYS A 113 -15.51 -4.32 25.50
CA CYS A 113 -16.50 -3.44 24.87
C CYS A 113 -15.88 -2.55 23.79
N ALA A 114 -14.68 -2.00 24.03
CA ALA A 114 -13.97 -1.15 23.07
C ALA A 114 -13.54 -1.92 21.82
N VAL A 115 -13.11 -3.18 21.96
CA VAL A 115 -12.75 -4.03 20.81
C VAL A 115 -14.00 -4.56 20.11
N TYR A 116 -15.01 -4.98 20.85
CA TYR A 116 -16.29 -5.44 20.32
C TYR A 116 -17.02 -4.33 19.54
N GLY A 117 -16.94 -3.09 20.04
CA GLY A 117 -17.50 -1.89 19.41
C GLY A 117 -16.92 -1.59 18.03
N ARG A 118 -15.74 -2.12 17.69
CA ARG A 118 -15.15 -2.01 16.33
C ARG A 118 -16.06 -2.59 15.23
N ARG A 119 -17.03 -3.44 15.59
CA ARG A 119 -18.03 -3.97 14.65
C ARG A 119 -18.95 -2.90 14.05
N PHE A 120 -19.10 -1.75 14.70
CA PHE A 120 -19.94 -0.65 14.24
C PHE A 120 -19.16 0.33 13.34
N GLY A 121 -18.17 -0.18 12.60
CA GLY A 121 -17.30 0.61 11.71
C GLY A 121 -16.35 1.56 12.45
N ASP A 122 -15.86 2.56 11.71
CA ASP A 122 -14.86 3.54 12.18
C ASP A 122 -15.31 4.29 13.44
N ARG A 123 -16.61 4.56 13.58
CA ARG A 123 -17.17 5.27 14.75
C ARG A 123 -17.05 4.44 16.02
N GLY A 124 -17.47 3.17 15.96
CA GLY A 124 -17.38 2.27 17.10
C GLY A 124 -15.93 2.02 17.52
N MET A 125 -15.02 1.93 16.55
CA MET A 125 -13.58 1.90 16.81
C MET A 125 -13.11 3.17 17.51
N ALA A 126 -13.48 4.37 17.02
CA ALA A 126 -13.07 5.65 17.59
C ALA A 126 -13.55 5.81 19.04
N LEU A 127 -14.84 5.56 19.31
CA LEU A 127 -15.40 5.67 20.66
C LEU A 127 -14.76 4.67 21.63
N GLY A 128 -14.47 3.44 21.18
CA GLY A 128 -13.74 2.45 21.96
C GLY A 128 -12.31 2.90 22.30
N LEU A 129 -11.58 3.46 21.32
CA LEU A 129 -10.24 4.04 21.55
C LEU A 129 -10.30 5.19 22.57
N VAL A 130 -11.28 6.09 22.46
CA VAL A 130 -11.47 7.21 23.40
C VAL A 130 -11.76 6.70 24.80
N ALA A 131 -12.73 5.79 24.96
CA ALA A 131 -13.10 5.23 26.25
C ALA A 131 -11.89 4.62 26.96
N PHE A 132 -11.14 3.78 26.26
CA PHE A 132 -9.96 3.10 26.79
C PHE A 132 -8.82 4.06 27.15
N GLN A 133 -8.46 4.96 26.24
CA GLN A 133 -7.34 5.87 26.46
C GLN A 133 -7.63 6.93 27.53
N VAL A 134 -8.89 7.36 27.67
CA VAL A 134 -9.28 8.31 28.72
C VAL A 134 -9.39 7.61 30.08
N TYR A 135 -9.79 6.33 30.13
CA TYR A 135 -9.69 5.53 31.36
C TYR A 135 -8.23 5.41 31.81
N PHE A 136 -7.34 5.06 30.87
CA PHE A 136 -5.91 4.98 31.10
C PHE A 136 -5.33 6.32 31.58
N LEU A 137 -5.75 7.43 30.96
CA LEU A 137 -5.35 8.77 31.38
C LEU A 137 -5.72 9.03 32.85
N ALA A 138 -6.92 8.65 33.26
CA ALA A 138 -7.38 8.81 34.63
C ALA A 138 -6.50 8.04 35.63
N LEU A 139 -6.11 6.80 35.29
CA LEU A 139 -5.18 6.00 36.10
C LEU A 139 -3.77 6.64 36.13
N PHE A 140 -3.29 7.12 34.98
CA PHE A 140 -1.95 7.70 34.85
C PHE A 140 -1.76 8.96 35.69
N VAL A 141 -2.76 9.85 35.72
CA VAL A 141 -2.70 11.11 36.48
C VAL A 141 -3.16 10.92 37.94
N GLY A 142 -3.71 9.76 38.29
CA GLY A 142 -4.21 9.47 39.63
C GLY A 142 -5.49 10.23 39.96
N ALA A 143 -6.44 10.29 39.02
CA ALA A 143 -7.70 11.02 39.20
C ALA A 143 -8.51 10.41 40.36
N SER A 144 -8.80 11.25 41.37
CA SER A 144 -9.67 10.92 42.50
C SER A 144 -11.02 11.66 42.39
N ARG A 145 -11.99 11.27 43.23
CA ARG A 145 -13.31 11.92 43.29
C ARG A 145 -13.23 13.43 43.55
N ALA A 146 -12.25 13.88 44.33
CA ALA A 146 -12.05 15.29 44.66
C ALA A 146 -11.50 16.11 43.48
N THR A 147 -10.63 15.50 42.67
CA THR A 147 -9.97 16.16 41.52
C THR A 147 -10.76 16.03 40.22
N LEU A 148 -11.85 15.26 40.21
CA LEU A 148 -12.63 14.93 39.02
C LEU A 148 -13.14 16.17 38.25
N PRO A 149 -13.71 17.21 38.90
CA PRO A 149 -14.21 18.37 38.15
C PRO A 149 -13.12 19.08 37.34
N GLY A 150 -11.91 19.21 37.90
CA GLY A 150 -10.77 19.82 37.22
C GLY A 150 -10.33 19.02 36.00
N PHE A 151 -10.25 17.69 36.11
CA PHE A 151 -9.91 16.83 34.97
C PHE A 151 -11.01 16.79 33.90
N CYS A 152 -12.29 16.81 34.29
CA CYS A 152 -13.40 16.94 33.34
C CYS A 152 -13.31 18.23 32.54
N GLY A 153 -12.98 19.36 33.21
CA GLY A 153 -12.73 20.64 32.54
C GLY A 153 -11.56 20.56 31.56
N ALA A 154 -10.44 19.97 31.97
CA ALA A 154 -9.27 19.81 31.10
C ALA A 154 -9.56 18.94 29.85
N VAL A 155 -10.31 17.85 30.02
CA VAL A 155 -10.75 16.98 28.91
C VAL A 155 -11.71 17.72 27.98
N ALA A 156 -12.67 18.48 28.52
CA ALA A 156 -13.60 19.27 27.70
C ALA A 156 -12.85 20.31 26.85
N VAL A 157 -11.92 21.06 27.45
CA VAL A 157 -11.06 22.01 26.74
C VAL A 157 -10.26 21.30 25.64
N ALA A 158 -9.71 20.13 25.92
CA ALA A 158 -8.93 19.35 24.95
C ALA A 158 -9.78 18.91 23.74
N PHE A 159 -11.02 18.48 23.94
CA PHE A 159 -11.94 18.11 22.85
C PHE A 159 -12.34 19.31 22.00
N VAL A 160 -12.62 20.47 22.63
CA VAL A 160 -12.91 21.72 21.91
C VAL A 160 -11.70 22.17 21.11
N CYS A 161 -10.50 22.16 21.70
CA CYS A 161 -9.26 22.50 21.00
C CYS A 161 -8.96 21.53 19.85
N SER A 162 -9.25 20.23 20.02
CA SER A 162 -9.14 19.24 18.95
C SER A 162 -10.14 19.50 17.81
N ALA A 163 -11.37 19.93 18.12
CA ALA A 163 -12.35 20.37 17.13
C ALA A 163 -11.83 21.57 16.33
N VAL A 164 -11.33 22.60 17.01
CA VAL A 164 -10.75 23.81 16.38
C VAL A 164 -9.54 23.44 15.52
N ALA A 165 -8.63 22.61 16.02
CA ALA A 165 -7.46 22.17 15.26
C ALA A 165 -7.84 21.38 14.00
N ARG A 166 -8.87 20.52 14.10
CA ARG A 166 -9.34 19.67 13.01
C ARG A 166 -10.14 20.43 11.95
N PHE A 167 -11.05 21.31 12.35
CA PHE A 167 -12.00 21.97 11.46
C PHE A 167 -11.58 23.39 11.04
N ALA A 168 -10.82 24.11 11.86
CA ALA A 168 -10.39 25.48 11.59
C ALA A 168 -8.90 25.61 11.23
N LEU A 169 -7.98 25.00 11.99
CA LEU A 169 -6.53 25.18 11.77
C LEU A 169 -5.97 24.32 10.63
N VAL A 170 -6.34 23.03 10.58
CA VAL A 170 -5.87 22.08 9.56
C VAL A 170 -7.06 21.41 8.84
N PRO A 171 -7.90 22.20 8.14
CA PRO A 171 -9.08 21.68 7.46
C PRO A 171 -8.67 20.75 6.32
N GLN A 172 -9.14 19.51 6.36
CA GLN A 172 -8.99 18.55 5.25
C GLN A 172 -10.35 18.29 4.61
N THR A 173 -10.49 18.62 3.33
CA THR A 173 -11.65 18.19 2.53
C THR A 173 -11.29 16.88 1.81
N PRO A 174 -12.22 15.92 1.69
CA PRO A 174 -12.00 14.69 0.90
C PRO A 174 -11.53 15.01 -0.53
N ALA A 175 -12.20 15.94 -1.21
CA ALA A 175 -11.82 16.43 -2.53
C ALA A 175 -10.39 17.01 -2.56
N GLY A 176 -9.99 17.78 -1.54
CA GLY A 176 -8.64 18.34 -1.45
C GLY A 176 -7.55 17.29 -1.23
N VAL A 177 -7.84 16.24 -0.45
CA VAL A 177 -6.94 15.09 -0.27
C VAL A 177 -6.80 14.32 -1.58
N PHE A 178 -7.91 14.03 -2.25
CA PHE A 178 -7.93 13.33 -3.53
C PHE A 178 -7.11 14.05 -4.60
N GLN A 179 -7.28 15.38 -4.72
CA GLN A 179 -6.48 16.20 -5.63
C GLN A 179 -4.97 16.16 -5.32
N ARG A 180 -4.59 16.12 -4.03
CA ARG A 180 -3.18 15.97 -3.64
C ARG A 180 -2.62 14.59 -3.97
N LEU A 181 -3.41 13.53 -3.79
CA LEU A 181 -3.02 12.16 -4.16
C LEU A 181 -2.85 12.02 -5.67
N ARG A 182 -3.77 12.59 -6.47
CA ARG A 182 -3.63 12.69 -7.94
C ARG A 182 -2.31 13.36 -8.35
N ARG A 183 -1.96 14.50 -7.73
CA ARG A 183 -0.68 15.18 -7.99
C ARG A 183 0.52 14.33 -7.59
N ALA A 184 0.45 13.62 -6.46
CA ALA A 184 1.50 12.72 -6.01
C ALA A 184 1.69 11.52 -6.95
N PHE A 185 0.60 10.98 -7.52
CA PHE A 185 0.64 9.92 -8.53
C PHE A 185 1.37 10.40 -9.78
N ARG A 186 0.99 11.55 -10.35
CA ARG A 186 1.69 12.15 -11.50
C ARG A 186 3.18 12.38 -11.21
N ALA A 187 3.53 12.88 -10.02
CA ALA A 187 4.92 13.09 -9.62
C ALA A 187 5.71 11.78 -9.42
N ARG A 188 5.06 10.68 -9.02
CA ARG A 188 5.67 9.35 -8.92
C ARG A 188 5.84 8.73 -10.30
N LEU A 189 4.85 8.85 -11.19
CA LEU A 189 4.93 8.40 -12.58
C LEU A 189 6.10 9.08 -13.32
N ALA A 190 6.24 10.41 -13.19
CA ALA A 190 7.36 11.13 -13.77
C ALA A 190 8.73 10.68 -13.23
N ARG A 191 8.81 10.28 -11.95
CA ARG A 191 10.03 9.73 -11.36
C ARG A 191 10.33 8.30 -11.79
N LEU A 192 9.30 7.49 -12.06
CA LEU A 192 9.47 6.17 -12.66
C LEU A 192 10.03 6.30 -14.08
N LEU A 193 9.52 7.25 -14.88
CA LEU A 193 10.08 7.56 -16.20
C LEU A 193 11.54 8.03 -16.11
N ASP A 194 11.91 8.81 -15.08
CA ASP A 194 13.30 9.19 -14.81
C ASP A 194 14.19 7.96 -14.51
N ALA A 195 13.70 7.00 -13.72
CA ALA A 195 14.43 5.76 -13.44
C ALA A 195 14.53 4.85 -14.68
N GLN A 196 13.51 4.85 -15.54
CA GLN A 196 13.52 4.12 -16.82
C GLN A 196 14.51 4.71 -17.82
N LEU A 197 14.62 6.05 -17.87
CA LEU A 197 15.67 6.75 -18.60
C LEU A 197 17.06 6.43 -18.06
N GLU A 198 17.25 6.43 -16.73
CA GLU A 198 18.51 6.02 -16.10
C GLU A 198 18.88 4.58 -16.48
N LEU A 199 17.90 3.67 -16.49
CA LEU A 199 18.09 2.27 -16.89
C LEU A 199 18.43 2.14 -18.39
N PHE A 200 17.87 2.99 -19.24
CA PHE A 200 18.20 3.04 -20.66
C PHE A 200 19.67 3.48 -20.87
N ASP A 201 20.09 4.53 -20.18
CA ASP A 201 21.44 5.11 -20.30
C ASP A 201 22.54 4.33 -19.52
N ALA A 202 22.18 3.51 -18.54
CA ALA A 202 23.12 2.87 -17.62
C ALA A 202 24.24 2.05 -18.31
N GLY A 203 25.48 2.17 -17.83
CA GLY A 203 26.59 1.28 -18.19
C GLY A 203 26.42 -0.14 -17.62
N PRO A 204 27.24 -1.14 -18.04
CA PRO A 204 27.13 -2.52 -17.58
C PRO A 204 27.19 -2.67 -16.04
N ASP A 205 28.03 -1.87 -15.37
CA ASP A 205 28.19 -1.92 -13.90
C ASP A 205 27.05 -1.22 -13.14
N GLU A 206 26.25 -0.40 -13.82
CA GLU A 206 25.20 0.42 -13.22
C GLU A 206 23.78 -0.14 -13.46
N VAL A 207 23.63 -1.13 -14.36
CA VAL A 207 22.32 -1.69 -14.75
C VAL A 207 21.56 -2.24 -13.54
N GLU A 208 22.24 -2.96 -12.64
CA GLU A 208 21.58 -3.57 -11.48
C GLU A 208 21.01 -2.49 -10.53
N LYS A 209 21.76 -1.40 -10.35
CA LYS A 209 21.33 -0.26 -9.55
C LYS A 209 20.17 0.49 -10.21
N ALA A 210 20.26 0.77 -11.51
CA ALA A 210 19.19 1.41 -12.25
C ALA A 210 17.90 0.56 -12.29
N LEU A 211 18.04 -0.77 -12.41
CA LEU A 211 16.92 -1.71 -12.32
C LEU A 211 16.28 -1.71 -10.93
N ALA A 212 17.07 -1.58 -9.87
CA ALA A 212 16.56 -1.41 -8.51
C ALA A 212 15.75 -0.12 -8.36
N HIS A 213 16.19 1.01 -8.96
CA HIS A 213 15.43 2.26 -8.98
C HIS A 213 14.09 2.12 -9.73
N VAL A 214 14.06 1.40 -10.86
CA VAL A 214 12.81 1.13 -11.60
C VAL A 214 11.85 0.29 -10.75
N ARG A 215 12.32 -0.80 -10.12
CA ARG A 215 11.50 -1.63 -9.22
C ARG A 215 10.92 -0.84 -8.06
N GLU A 216 11.74 -0.01 -7.41
CA GLU A 216 11.28 0.86 -6.33
C GLU A 216 10.28 1.91 -6.83
N GLY A 217 10.51 2.47 -8.02
CA GLY A 217 9.61 3.41 -8.67
C GLY A 217 8.23 2.81 -8.95
N THR A 218 8.16 1.60 -9.50
CA THR A 218 6.92 0.87 -9.78
C THR A 218 6.16 0.59 -8.49
N ALA A 219 6.84 0.06 -7.46
CA ALA A 219 6.21 -0.23 -6.17
C ALA A 219 5.62 1.04 -5.51
N ARG A 220 6.33 2.17 -5.58
CA ARG A 220 5.84 3.45 -5.07
C ARG A 220 4.66 3.98 -5.90
N LEU A 221 4.65 3.80 -7.21
CA LEU A 221 3.53 4.21 -8.06
C LEU A 221 2.25 3.44 -7.68
N HIS A 222 2.37 2.11 -7.55
CA HIS A 222 1.31 1.21 -7.11
C HIS A 222 0.75 1.60 -5.73
N GLU A 223 1.63 1.88 -4.75
CA GLU A 223 1.22 2.32 -3.41
C GLU A 223 0.32 3.56 -3.47
N THR A 224 0.62 4.53 -4.34
CA THR A 224 -0.21 5.72 -4.51
C THR A 224 -1.51 5.41 -5.24
N ALA A 225 -1.51 4.52 -6.22
CA ALA A 225 -2.74 4.05 -6.89
C ALA A 225 -3.72 3.47 -5.86
N MET A 226 -3.23 2.57 -4.98
CA MET A 226 -4.00 1.99 -3.88
C MET A 226 -4.51 3.05 -2.90
N MET A 227 -3.70 4.06 -2.57
CA MET A 227 -4.15 5.19 -1.73
C MET A 227 -5.28 5.98 -2.38
N ILE A 228 -5.24 6.18 -3.70
CA ILE A 228 -6.32 6.83 -4.44
C ILE A 228 -7.57 5.96 -4.40
N GLN A 229 -7.45 4.67 -4.70
CA GLN A 229 -8.56 3.71 -4.68
C GLN A 229 -9.30 3.70 -3.34
N SER A 230 -8.57 3.67 -2.23
CA SER A 230 -9.15 3.68 -0.87
C SER A 230 -9.99 4.94 -0.54
N ARG A 231 -9.95 5.97 -1.39
CA ARG A 231 -10.62 7.27 -1.21
C ARG A 231 -11.45 7.71 -2.42
N LEU A 232 -11.65 6.84 -3.41
CA LEU A 232 -12.41 7.17 -4.63
C LEU A 232 -13.86 7.54 -4.30
N ALA A 233 -14.58 6.65 -3.62
CA ALA A 233 -16.01 6.81 -3.29
C ALA A 233 -16.35 8.09 -2.49
N GLU A 234 -15.36 8.70 -1.83
CA GLU A 234 -15.56 9.91 -1.02
C GLU A 234 -14.96 11.16 -1.66
N GLY A 235 -14.07 10.96 -2.64
CA GLY A 235 -13.31 12.01 -3.31
C GLY A 235 -13.92 12.46 -4.64
N THR A 236 -14.81 11.65 -5.22
CA THR A 236 -15.52 11.91 -6.48
C THR A 236 -16.99 12.28 -6.23
N PRO A 237 -17.63 13.02 -7.15
CA PRO A 237 -19.04 13.42 -7.01
C PRO A 237 -20.01 12.25 -7.16
N ASP A 238 -19.64 11.23 -7.93
CA ASP A 238 -20.45 10.08 -8.31
C ASP A 238 -19.59 8.82 -8.47
N GLU A 239 -20.26 7.66 -8.51
CA GLU A 239 -19.61 6.35 -8.62
C GLU A 239 -19.05 6.08 -10.03
N ALA A 240 -19.69 6.61 -11.08
CA ALA A 240 -19.20 6.46 -12.44
C ALA A 240 -17.85 7.18 -12.62
N THR A 241 -17.73 8.43 -12.13
CA THR A 241 -16.43 9.13 -12.08
C THR A 241 -15.38 8.40 -11.23
N ALA A 242 -15.78 7.73 -10.13
CA ALA A 242 -14.85 6.91 -9.35
C ALA A 242 -14.29 5.74 -10.17
N ARG A 243 -15.15 4.98 -10.85
CA ARG A 243 -14.75 3.84 -11.71
C ARG A 243 -13.87 4.30 -12.87
N LEU A 244 -14.25 5.41 -13.51
CA LEU A 244 -13.49 6.00 -14.60
C LEU A 244 -12.08 6.41 -14.15
N VAL A 245 -11.96 7.14 -13.04
CA VAL A 245 -10.65 7.52 -12.49
C VAL A 245 -9.82 6.31 -12.07
N GLN A 246 -10.44 5.28 -11.48
CA GLN A 246 -9.77 4.03 -11.12
C GLN A 246 -9.16 3.34 -12.34
N ARG A 247 -9.94 3.18 -13.41
CA ARG A 247 -9.50 2.61 -14.68
C ARG A 247 -8.31 3.37 -15.25
N ARG A 248 -8.41 4.70 -15.35
CA ARG A 248 -7.32 5.51 -15.93
C ARG A 248 -6.02 5.49 -15.12
N ILE A 249 -6.12 5.38 -13.80
CA ILE A 249 -4.95 5.21 -12.93
C ILE A 249 -4.29 3.85 -13.18
N ALA A 250 -5.08 2.79 -13.31
CA ALA A 250 -4.57 1.45 -13.62
C ALA A 250 -3.94 1.40 -15.02
N ASP A 251 -4.59 1.97 -16.04
CA ASP A 251 -4.05 2.05 -17.41
C ASP A 251 -2.68 2.74 -17.43
N ALA A 252 -2.54 3.85 -16.69
CA ALA A 252 -1.28 4.58 -16.58
C ALA A 252 -0.18 3.80 -15.84
N GLU A 253 -0.55 3.02 -14.82
CA GLU A 253 0.38 2.15 -14.09
C GLU A 253 0.88 1.00 -14.99
N ILE A 254 -0.05 0.32 -15.66
CA ILE A 254 0.25 -0.79 -16.57
C ILE A 254 1.12 -0.33 -17.74
N ALA A 255 0.79 0.80 -18.36
CA ALA A 255 1.57 1.35 -19.46
C ALA A 255 3.00 1.70 -19.03
N ALA A 256 3.17 2.27 -17.84
CA ALA A 256 4.49 2.58 -17.30
C ALA A 256 5.31 1.32 -16.98
N GLU A 257 4.70 0.30 -16.38
CA GLU A 257 5.36 -0.98 -16.12
C GLU A 257 5.81 -1.66 -17.42
N ARG A 258 4.90 -1.73 -18.41
CA ARG A 258 5.16 -2.29 -19.73
C ARG A 258 6.31 -1.56 -20.43
N LEU A 259 6.36 -0.23 -20.37
CA LEU A 259 7.46 0.55 -20.95
C LEU A 259 8.81 0.17 -20.33
N GLY A 260 8.89 -0.02 -19.01
CA GLY A 260 10.10 -0.47 -18.33
C GLY A 260 10.60 -1.84 -18.79
N LEU A 261 9.68 -2.78 -19.05
CA LEU A 261 10.00 -4.12 -19.56
C LEU A 261 10.44 -4.11 -21.02
N LEU A 262 9.81 -3.27 -21.84
CA LEU A 262 10.20 -3.06 -23.23
C LEU A 262 11.61 -2.47 -23.33
N LEU A 263 11.95 -1.51 -22.47
CA LEU A 263 13.31 -0.95 -22.38
C LEU A 263 14.35 -2.01 -22.01
N LEU A 264 14.06 -2.86 -21.03
CA LEU A 264 14.93 -4.00 -20.67
C LEU A 264 15.13 -4.96 -21.85
N THR A 265 14.05 -5.27 -22.56
CA THR A 265 14.08 -6.17 -23.71
C THR A 265 14.90 -5.58 -24.86
N ALA A 266 14.71 -4.30 -25.18
CA ALA A 266 15.48 -3.59 -26.20
C ALA A 266 16.98 -3.60 -25.88
N ARG A 267 17.35 -3.34 -24.62
CA ARG A 267 18.75 -3.42 -24.18
C ARG A 267 19.35 -4.82 -24.29
N SER A 268 18.58 -5.86 -23.96
CA SER A 268 19.03 -7.25 -24.08
C SER A 268 19.19 -7.70 -25.53
N ALA A 269 18.30 -7.23 -26.43
CA ALA A 269 18.33 -7.54 -27.86
C ALA A 269 19.47 -6.83 -28.60
N GLU A 270 19.84 -5.62 -28.16
CA GLU A 270 21.01 -4.90 -28.70
C GLU A 270 22.35 -5.53 -28.29
N ARG A 271 22.36 -6.21 -27.13
CA ARG A 271 23.53 -6.86 -26.53
C ARG A 271 23.47 -8.39 -26.63
N ALA A 272 23.00 -8.92 -27.76
CA ALA A 272 22.91 -10.36 -28.01
C ALA A 272 24.25 -11.09 -27.75
N ASP A 273 24.45 -11.49 -26.50
CA ASP A 273 25.28 -12.59 -26.01
C ASP A 273 24.67 -13.06 -24.68
N THR A 274 23.41 -13.47 -24.77
CA THR A 274 22.55 -13.97 -23.69
C THR A 274 22.86 -15.44 -23.35
N LEU A 275 24.12 -15.74 -23.05
CA LEU A 275 24.52 -17.01 -22.41
C LEU A 275 25.19 -16.78 -21.05
N THR A 276 25.47 -15.53 -20.67
CA THR A 276 26.10 -15.16 -19.39
C THR A 276 25.11 -14.80 -18.29
N LEU A 277 23.81 -14.68 -18.59
CA LEU A 277 22.83 -14.09 -17.66
C LEU A 277 22.41 -15.00 -16.49
N HIS A 278 22.92 -16.24 -16.40
CA HIS A 278 22.50 -17.23 -15.40
C HIS A 278 23.64 -17.78 -14.52
N LEU A 279 24.86 -17.25 -14.62
CA LEU A 279 26.00 -17.67 -13.79
C LEU A 279 26.64 -16.47 -13.09
N PRO A 280 26.68 -16.43 -11.74
CA PRO A 280 27.47 -15.45 -11.02
C PRO A 280 28.96 -15.68 -11.32
N GLY A 281 29.66 -14.72 -11.93
CA GLY A 281 31.12 -14.68 -12.03
C GLY A 281 31.77 -15.01 -13.39
N ALA A 282 31.03 -15.02 -14.52
CA ALA A 282 31.64 -15.26 -15.84
C ALA A 282 32.26 -13.97 -16.44
N PRO A 283 33.47 -14.04 -17.06
CA PRO A 283 34.13 -12.87 -17.67
C PRO A 283 33.45 -12.46 -19.00
N VAL A 284 33.48 -11.16 -19.28
CA VAL A 284 32.82 -10.52 -20.43
C VAL A 284 33.77 -10.48 -21.64
N PRO A 285 33.37 -10.88 -22.86
CA PRO A 285 34.18 -10.67 -24.07
C PRO A 285 34.05 -9.23 -24.62
N GLU A 286 35.11 -8.74 -25.28
CA GLU A 286 35.21 -7.40 -25.87
C GLU A 286 34.21 -7.16 -27.02
N ALA A 287 33.60 -5.97 -27.02
CA ALA A 287 32.54 -5.56 -27.94
C ALA A 287 33.08 -4.99 -29.28
N GLY A 288 32.58 -5.52 -30.40
CA GLY A 288 32.75 -4.91 -31.73
C GLY A 288 31.71 -3.83 -32.03
N ARG A 289 32.16 -2.66 -32.52
CA ARG A 289 31.33 -1.52 -32.94
C ARG A 289 30.68 -1.74 -34.33
N LEU A 290 29.41 -1.37 -34.50
CA LEU A 290 28.81 -1.01 -35.80
C LEU A 290 27.82 0.18 -35.64
N PRO A 291 27.69 1.09 -36.64
CA PRO A 291 27.45 2.53 -36.40
C PRO A 291 26.05 3.06 -36.82
N VAL A 292 25.04 2.23 -37.03
CA VAL A 292 23.66 2.69 -37.41
C VAL A 292 22.73 2.83 -36.17
N ARG A 293 23.24 2.54 -34.96
CA ARG A 293 22.46 2.41 -33.72
C ARG A 293 22.30 3.70 -32.90
N GLU A 294 23.00 4.78 -33.20
CA GLU A 294 22.95 6.02 -32.38
C GLU A 294 21.69 6.86 -32.63
N GLU A 295 21.23 7.02 -33.89
CA GLU A 295 20.12 7.93 -34.20
C GLU A 295 18.78 7.50 -33.58
N ALA A 296 18.38 6.24 -33.74
CA ALA A 296 17.12 5.73 -33.15
C ALA A 296 17.15 5.78 -31.61
N THR A 297 18.31 5.58 -31.01
CA THR A 297 18.54 5.64 -29.55
C THR A 297 18.44 7.08 -29.04
N GLU A 298 18.98 8.05 -29.77
CA GLU A 298 18.84 9.48 -29.45
C GLU A 298 17.40 9.98 -29.62
N VAL A 299 16.69 9.51 -30.65
CA VAL A 299 15.26 9.79 -30.83
C VAL A 299 14.45 9.21 -29.67
N LEU A 300 14.72 7.95 -29.28
CA LEU A 300 14.05 7.32 -28.16
C LEU A 300 14.30 8.03 -26.84
N ARG A 301 15.55 8.45 -26.57
CA ARG A 301 15.90 9.28 -25.40
C ARG A 301 15.11 10.59 -25.39
N ARG A 302 15.04 11.28 -26.53
CA ARG A 302 14.27 12.52 -26.69
C ARG A 302 12.78 12.30 -26.43
N ASP A 303 12.20 11.20 -26.91
CA ASP A 303 10.78 10.91 -26.76
C ASP A 303 10.40 10.46 -25.34
N LEU A 304 11.26 9.70 -24.66
CA LEU A 304 11.11 9.42 -23.23
C LEU A 304 11.17 10.70 -22.38
N GLN A 305 12.06 11.64 -22.74
CA GLN A 305 12.08 12.98 -22.13
C GLN A 305 10.81 13.79 -22.44
N ALA A 306 10.28 13.69 -23.66
CA ALA A 306 9.02 14.33 -24.04
C ALA A 306 7.82 13.76 -23.26
N LEU A 307 7.75 12.43 -23.10
CA LEU A 307 6.74 11.76 -22.30
C LEU A 307 6.78 12.21 -20.83
N ARG A 308 7.98 12.33 -20.25
CA ARG A 308 8.18 12.88 -18.90
C ARG A 308 7.64 14.32 -18.78
N LEU A 309 7.87 15.16 -19.79
CA LEU A 309 7.35 16.53 -19.80
C LEU A 309 5.82 16.56 -19.84
N LEU A 310 5.18 15.69 -20.64
CA LEU A 310 3.73 15.54 -20.69
C LEU A 310 3.13 15.13 -19.33
N VAL A 311 3.79 14.24 -18.59
CA VAL A 311 3.34 13.83 -17.24
C VAL A 311 3.46 14.97 -16.21
N ARG A 312 4.53 15.79 -16.31
CA ARG A 312 4.80 16.86 -15.33
C ARG A 312 3.96 18.13 -15.52
N HIS A 313 3.54 18.43 -16.74
CA HIS A 313 2.87 19.69 -17.09
C HIS A 313 1.45 19.47 -17.62
N PRO A 314 0.44 19.33 -16.73
CA PRO A 314 -0.92 18.95 -17.12
C PRO A 314 -1.85 20.10 -17.56
N VAL A 315 -1.54 21.38 -17.27
CA VAL A 315 -2.43 22.52 -17.55
C VAL A 315 -1.73 23.56 -18.43
N ALA A 316 -2.27 23.74 -19.66
CA ALA A 316 -2.24 24.86 -20.62
C ALA A 316 -0.94 25.70 -20.77
N GLY A 317 -0.53 26.13 -21.97
CA GLY A 317 -1.18 26.11 -23.28
C GLY A 317 -0.16 26.61 -24.30
N GLY A 318 0.21 25.71 -25.21
CA GLY A 318 1.11 26.04 -26.29
C GLY A 318 1.09 24.87 -27.26
N SER A 319 0.99 25.20 -28.55
CA SER A 319 1.04 24.26 -29.68
C SER A 319 2.15 23.21 -29.55
N GLY A 320 3.26 23.56 -28.88
CA GLY A 320 4.37 22.64 -28.62
C GLY A 320 4.03 21.39 -27.79
N LEU A 321 3.19 21.46 -26.75
CA LEU A 321 2.81 20.26 -25.97
C LEU A 321 1.79 19.40 -26.73
N ALA A 322 0.88 20.03 -27.48
CA ALA A 322 -0.04 19.32 -28.37
C ALA A 322 0.74 18.57 -29.47
N GLN A 323 1.72 19.23 -30.09
CA GLN A 323 2.57 18.63 -31.11
C GLN A 323 3.42 17.47 -30.58
N LEU A 324 3.96 17.59 -29.36
CA LEU A 324 4.64 16.47 -28.69
C LEU A 324 3.70 15.30 -28.42
N ARG A 325 2.51 15.55 -27.87
CA ARG A 325 1.49 14.52 -27.63
C ARG A 325 1.11 13.82 -28.93
N ASN A 326 0.78 14.57 -29.97
CA ASN A 326 0.36 14.03 -31.27
C ASN A 326 1.47 13.15 -31.87
N ARG A 327 2.74 13.60 -31.80
CA ARG A 327 3.90 12.79 -32.23
C ARG A 327 4.01 11.47 -31.47
N LEU A 328 3.93 11.50 -30.14
CA LEU A 328 4.08 10.28 -29.35
C LEU A 328 2.92 9.30 -29.58
N LEU A 329 1.69 9.80 -29.73
CA LEU A 329 0.52 8.96 -30.03
C LEU A 329 0.63 8.30 -31.42
N GLY A 330 1.24 8.98 -32.40
CA GLY A 330 1.50 8.39 -33.73
C GLY A 330 2.27 7.07 -33.69
N TYR A 331 3.19 6.88 -32.73
CA TYR A 331 3.94 5.63 -32.59
C TYR A 331 3.07 4.42 -32.23
N ARG A 332 1.89 4.63 -31.62
CA ARG A 332 0.94 3.55 -31.33
C ARG A 332 0.31 3.01 -32.61
N GLU A 333 -0.01 3.89 -33.55
CA GLU A 333 -0.62 3.59 -34.85
C GLU A 333 0.43 3.24 -35.93
N GLU A 334 1.67 2.97 -35.50
CA GLU A 334 2.83 2.68 -36.35
C GLU A 334 3.26 3.82 -37.29
N GLU A 335 2.80 5.04 -37.00
CA GLU A 335 3.12 6.23 -37.79
C GLU A 335 4.51 6.78 -37.41
N ASN A 336 5.34 7.08 -38.42
CA ASN A 336 6.69 7.63 -38.24
C ASN A 336 7.64 6.77 -37.37
N LEU A 337 7.41 5.45 -37.28
CA LEU A 337 8.30 4.52 -36.57
C LEU A 337 9.72 4.52 -37.19
N PRO A 338 10.78 4.79 -36.40
CA PRO A 338 12.14 4.68 -36.91
C PRO A 338 12.48 3.27 -37.38
N GLY A 339 13.33 3.18 -38.41
CA GLY A 339 13.92 1.91 -38.86
C GLY A 339 14.90 1.37 -37.82
N ALA A 340 14.41 0.60 -36.85
CA ALA A 340 15.19 0.05 -35.74
C ALA A 340 14.91 -1.44 -35.53
N SER A 341 15.60 -2.06 -34.57
CA SER A 341 15.32 -3.46 -34.21
C SER A 341 13.87 -3.62 -33.74
N PRO A 342 13.23 -4.79 -33.92
CA PRO A 342 11.85 -5.02 -33.46
C PRO A 342 11.67 -4.68 -31.98
N ALA A 343 12.68 -4.97 -31.15
CA ALA A 343 12.64 -4.66 -29.72
C ALA A 343 12.65 -3.15 -29.44
N VAL A 344 13.40 -2.34 -30.21
CA VAL A 344 13.41 -0.87 -30.10
C VAL A 344 12.11 -0.27 -30.64
N GLN A 345 11.57 -0.81 -31.75
CA GLN A 345 10.26 -0.42 -32.28
C GLN A 345 9.14 -0.71 -31.28
N ASP A 346 9.21 -1.82 -30.54
CA ASP A 346 8.27 -2.10 -29.45
C ASP A 346 8.34 -1.04 -28.34
N VAL A 347 9.52 -0.49 -28.03
CA VAL A 347 9.64 0.63 -27.07
C VAL A 347 8.91 1.87 -27.58
N PHE A 348 9.05 2.23 -28.86
CA PHE A 348 8.32 3.36 -29.45
C PHE A 348 6.80 3.17 -29.34
N ARG A 349 6.28 1.97 -29.63
CA ARG A 349 4.87 1.64 -29.41
C ARG A 349 4.48 1.79 -27.93
N GLY A 350 5.33 1.31 -27.02
CA GLY A 350 5.15 1.47 -25.57
C GLY A 350 5.12 2.93 -25.11
N VAL A 351 5.91 3.81 -25.73
CA VAL A 351 5.86 5.26 -25.49
C VAL A 351 4.52 5.85 -25.95
N GLY A 352 3.99 5.40 -27.10
CA GLY A 352 2.66 5.80 -27.57
C GLY A 352 1.52 5.33 -26.66
N GLU A 353 1.58 4.08 -26.17
CA GLU A 353 0.63 3.55 -25.19
C GLU A 353 0.68 4.34 -23.86
N ALA A 354 1.89 4.66 -23.38
CA ALA A 354 2.05 5.50 -22.20
C ALA A 354 1.51 6.92 -22.42
N ALA A 355 1.68 7.48 -23.62
CA ALA A 355 1.10 8.78 -23.98
C ALA A 355 -0.45 8.73 -23.99
N ARG A 356 -1.07 7.65 -24.51
CA ARG A 356 -2.52 7.43 -24.44
C ARG A 356 -3.01 7.34 -23.01
N ALA A 357 -2.33 6.57 -22.16
CA ALA A 357 -2.72 6.43 -20.76
C ALA A 357 -2.63 7.76 -19.99
N VAL A 358 -1.61 8.58 -20.28
CA VAL A 358 -1.49 9.94 -19.74
C VAL A 358 -2.60 10.86 -20.25
N LEU A 359 -3.02 10.73 -21.51
CA LEU A 359 -4.14 11.46 -22.08
C LEU A 359 -5.46 11.06 -21.41
N GLY A 360 -5.77 9.77 -21.30
CA GLY A 360 -6.97 9.27 -20.61
C GLY A 360 -7.01 9.70 -19.14
N LEU A 361 -5.87 9.60 -18.44
CA LEU A 361 -5.74 10.13 -17.08
C LEU A 361 -5.97 11.64 -17.02
N ARG A 362 -5.66 12.42 -18.05
CA ARG A 362 -5.96 13.86 -18.07
C ARG A 362 -7.44 14.12 -18.33
N VAL A 363 -8.06 13.45 -19.29
CA VAL A 363 -9.49 13.62 -19.62
C VAL A 363 -10.36 13.32 -18.41
N ALA A 364 -10.12 12.17 -17.76
CA ALA A 364 -10.81 11.75 -16.54
C ALA A 364 -10.69 12.72 -15.36
N LEU A 365 -9.59 13.45 -15.29
CA LEU A 365 -9.20 14.19 -14.09
C LEU A 365 -9.45 15.69 -14.23
N ASP A 366 -9.22 16.24 -15.42
CA ASP A 366 -9.17 17.67 -15.67
C ASP A 366 -10.30 18.16 -16.61
N GLY A 367 -11.15 17.25 -17.12
CA GLY A 367 -12.34 17.56 -17.91
C GLY A 367 -12.09 17.75 -19.41
N PRO A 368 -13.09 18.24 -20.18
CA PRO A 368 -12.97 18.48 -21.62
C PRO A 368 -11.79 19.40 -21.95
N GLN A 369 -11.08 19.11 -23.04
CA GLN A 369 -9.86 19.83 -23.43
C GLN A 369 -10.08 20.66 -24.70
N ASP A 370 -9.14 21.57 -24.98
CA ASP A 370 -9.09 22.26 -26.27
C ASP A 370 -8.69 21.28 -27.37
N GLU A 371 -9.58 21.09 -28.34
CA GLU A 371 -9.49 20.10 -29.43
C GLU A 371 -8.91 20.71 -30.71
N SER A 372 -8.64 22.01 -30.74
CA SER A 372 -8.24 22.74 -31.95
C SER A 372 -6.91 22.29 -32.57
N ASP A 373 -6.01 21.74 -31.76
CA ASP A 373 -4.68 21.24 -32.15
C ASP A 373 -4.59 19.69 -32.19
N ASP A 374 -5.71 18.96 -32.14
CA ASP A 374 -5.71 17.50 -32.13
C ASP A 374 -5.41 16.94 -33.54
N SER A 375 -4.48 15.99 -33.63
CA SER A 375 -4.28 15.19 -34.85
C SER A 375 -5.40 14.15 -35.00
N PRO A 376 -5.65 13.60 -36.19
CA PRO A 376 -6.67 12.55 -36.38
C PRO A 376 -6.45 11.32 -35.47
N GLU A 377 -5.22 10.98 -35.10
CA GLU A 377 -4.85 9.91 -34.16
C GLU A 377 -5.24 10.27 -32.72
N THR A 378 -5.12 11.55 -32.38
CA THR A 378 -5.48 12.08 -31.06
C THR A 378 -6.99 12.12 -30.91
N ALA A 379 -7.71 12.53 -31.96
CA ALA A 379 -9.17 12.47 -32.04
C ALA A 379 -9.68 11.02 -31.92
N ARG A 380 -9.15 10.08 -32.70
CA ARG A 380 -9.48 8.64 -32.59
C ARG A 380 -9.17 8.08 -31.21
N SER A 381 -8.01 8.41 -30.64
CA SER A 381 -7.64 7.95 -29.31
C SER A 381 -8.59 8.47 -28.23
N ARG A 382 -9.13 9.69 -28.40
CA ARG A 382 -10.14 10.29 -27.53
C ARG A 382 -11.51 9.65 -27.71
N GLU A 383 -11.98 9.49 -28.95
CA GLU A 383 -13.24 8.79 -29.25
C GLU A 383 -13.25 7.36 -28.68
N GLU A 384 -12.11 6.66 -28.73
CA GLU A 384 -11.95 5.34 -28.11
C GLU A 384 -12.05 5.42 -26.58
N LEU A 385 -11.49 6.47 -25.94
CA LEU A 385 -11.60 6.68 -24.49
C LEU A 385 -13.06 7.03 -24.11
N ASP A 386 -13.74 7.86 -24.90
CA ASP A 386 -15.13 8.24 -24.67
C ASP A 386 -16.08 7.05 -24.88
N ALA A 387 -15.80 6.18 -25.86
CA ALA A 387 -16.52 4.92 -26.08
C ALA A 387 -16.27 3.91 -24.94
N GLU A 388 -15.03 3.82 -24.45
CA GLU A 388 -14.68 3.02 -23.27
C GLU A 388 -15.38 3.52 -22.00
N ASP A 389 -15.58 4.84 -21.86
CA ASP A 389 -16.23 5.49 -20.72
C ASP A 389 -17.77 5.34 -20.82
N ALA A 390 -18.35 5.39 -22.02
CA ALA A 390 -19.77 5.15 -22.27
C ALA A 390 -20.19 3.68 -22.08
N ALA A 391 -19.27 2.73 -22.19
CA ALA A 391 -19.51 1.31 -21.91
C ALA A 391 -19.60 0.98 -20.40
N ILE A 392 -19.39 1.95 -19.51
CA ILE A 392 -19.38 1.76 -18.06
C ILE A 392 -20.80 1.96 -17.48
N GLU A 393 -21.70 1.03 -17.76
CA GLU A 393 -22.91 0.81 -16.97
C GLU A 393 -23.10 -0.68 -16.66
N GLY A 394 -23.19 -0.99 -15.36
CA GLY A 394 -23.63 -2.29 -14.87
C GLY A 394 -22.52 -3.18 -14.31
N HIS A 395 -22.42 -3.21 -12.98
CA HIS A 395 -22.51 -4.41 -12.13
C HIS A 395 -22.10 -4.01 -10.70
N GLU A 396 -22.95 -4.38 -9.76
CA GLU A 396 -22.68 -4.34 -8.32
C GLU A 396 -22.24 -5.74 -7.91
N THR A 397 -21.09 -5.86 -7.24
CA THR A 397 -20.75 -7.08 -6.51
C THR A 397 -20.87 -6.77 -5.03
N GLU A 398 -22.02 -7.08 -4.46
CA GLU A 398 -22.20 -7.08 -3.01
C GLU A 398 -21.38 -8.20 -2.40
N THR A 399 -20.31 -7.85 -1.67
CA THR A 399 -19.60 -8.82 -0.83
C THR A 399 -20.45 -9.14 0.40
N THR A 400 -20.96 -10.37 0.47
CA THR A 400 -21.72 -10.87 1.62
C THR A 400 -20.83 -10.95 2.87
N GLU A 401 -21.07 -10.09 3.86
CA GLU A 401 -20.37 -10.19 5.15
C GLU A 401 -20.83 -11.42 5.94
N ALA A 402 -19.91 -12.36 6.20
CA ALA A 402 -20.17 -13.53 7.04
C ALA A 402 -20.71 -13.15 8.44
N THR A 403 -21.75 -13.84 8.93
CA THR A 403 -22.42 -13.58 10.21
C THR A 403 -22.02 -14.56 11.33
N GLY A 404 -22.18 -14.15 12.59
CA GLY A 404 -22.03 -15.01 13.79
C GLY A 404 -20.66 -15.01 14.48
N LEU A 405 -20.40 -16.03 15.31
CA LEU A 405 -19.18 -16.24 16.11
C LEU A 405 -17.90 -16.44 15.27
N ARG A 406 -18.03 -16.60 13.95
CA ARG A 406 -16.91 -16.69 13.00
C ARG A 406 -16.37 -15.32 12.56
N ARG A 407 -17.03 -14.22 12.92
CA ARG A 407 -16.57 -12.85 12.58
C ARG A 407 -15.21 -12.56 13.24
N PRO A 408 -14.23 -12.02 12.48
CA PRO A 408 -12.90 -11.70 13.00
C PRO A 408 -12.92 -10.72 14.20
N THR A 409 -13.91 -9.84 14.28
CA THR A 409 -13.99 -8.78 15.31
C THR A 409 -14.40 -9.30 16.69
N THR A 410 -15.34 -10.26 16.76
CA THR A 410 -15.75 -10.90 18.03
C THR A 410 -14.64 -11.79 18.58
N ARG A 411 -13.95 -12.52 17.70
CA ARG A 411 -12.75 -13.30 18.06
C ARG A 411 -11.62 -12.42 18.59
N ALA A 412 -11.32 -11.32 17.89
CA ALA A 412 -10.30 -10.36 18.34
C ALA A 412 -10.66 -9.75 19.71
N ALA A 413 -11.95 -9.46 19.96
CA ALA A 413 -12.39 -8.96 21.27
C ALA A 413 -12.09 -9.95 22.41
N VAL A 414 -12.33 -11.24 22.19
CA VAL A 414 -12.02 -12.28 23.18
C VAL A 414 -10.50 -12.43 23.36
N GLN A 415 -9.73 -12.48 22.27
CA GLN A 415 -8.26 -12.57 22.34
C GLN A 415 -7.65 -11.40 23.11
N VAL A 416 -8.07 -10.17 22.80
CA VAL A 416 -7.57 -8.98 23.46
C VAL A 416 -7.97 -8.96 24.93
N ALA A 417 -9.21 -9.35 25.26
CA ALA A 417 -9.66 -9.40 26.65
C ALA A 417 -8.84 -10.42 27.45
N VAL A 418 -8.65 -11.65 26.95
CA VAL A 418 -7.87 -12.68 27.63
C VAL A 418 -6.39 -12.28 27.74
N GLY A 419 -5.79 -11.76 26.66
CA GLY A 419 -4.41 -11.27 26.70
C GLY A 419 -4.22 -10.10 27.65
N SER A 420 -5.20 -9.19 27.73
CA SER A 420 -5.19 -8.08 28.68
C SER A 420 -5.34 -8.58 30.11
N SER A 421 -6.21 -9.54 30.39
CA SER A 421 -6.33 -10.16 31.73
C SER A 421 -5.02 -10.83 32.16
N LEU A 422 -4.35 -11.55 31.25
CA LEU A 422 -3.03 -12.13 31.52
C LEU A 422 -1.98 -11.04 31.79
N ALA A 423 -2.03 -9.92 31.07
CA ALA A 423 -1.14 -8.79 31.28
C ALA A 423 -1.43 -8.03 32.59
N ILE A 424 -2.67 -8.00 33.07
CA ILE A 424 -3.03 -7.47 34.40
C ILE A 424 -2.39 -8.35 35.47
N VAL A 425 -2.68 -9.66 35.46
CA VAL A 425 -2.17 -10.59 36.47
C VAL A 425 -0.64 -10.63 36.47
N GLY A 426 -0.02 -10.75 35.29
CA GLY A 426 1.44 -10.71 35.19
C GLY A 426 2.03 -9.34 35.57
N GLY A 427 1.34 -8.26 35.23
CA GLY A 427 1.76 -6.89 35.52
C GLY A 427 1.72 -6.57 37.00
N GLU A 428 0.71 -7.06 37.73
CA GLU A 428 0.63 -6.94 39.19
C GLU A 428 1.77 -7.65 39.90
N LEU A 429 2.24 -8.79 39.36
CA LEU A 429 3.41 -9.52 39.87
C LEU A 429 4.73 -8.76 39.65
N LEU A 430 4.84 -7.97 38.58
CA LEU A 430 6.02 -7.11 38.33
C LEU A 430 5.95 -5.78 39.09
N SER A 431 4.79 -5.11 39.05
CA SER A 431 4.56 -3.80 39.64
C SER A 431 3.08 -3.55 39.91
N THR A 432 2.72 -3.57 41.19
CA THR A 432 1.36 -3.30 41.69
C THR A 432 0.84 -1.91 41.29
N HIS A 433 1.72 -0.97 40.95
CA HIS A 433 1.35 0.41 40.63
C HIS A 433 1.31 0.74 39.14
N ARG A 434 1.82 -0.12 38.25
CA ARG A 434 2.04 0.25 36.82
C ARG A 434 1.67 -0.81 35.78
N TRP A 435 1.03 -1.91 36.21
CA TRP A 435 0.50 -2.99 35.37
C TRP A 435 -0.27 -2.52 34.11
N TYR A 436 -0.91 -1.34 34.17
CA TYR A 436 -1.69 -0.76 33.08
C TYR A 436 -0.89 -0.51 31.78
N TRP A 437 0.44 -0.41 31.84
CA TRP A 437 1.29 -0.28 30.64
C TRP A 437 1.55 -1.58 29.89
N ALA A 438 1.61 -2.71 30.61
CA ALA A 438 1.64 -4.03 29.99
C ALA A 438 0.34 -4.27 29.22
N VAL A 439 -0.79 -3.88 29.80
CA VAL A 439 -2.12 -3.97 29.16
C VAL A 439 -2.21 -3.07 27.93
N LEU A 440 -1.76 -1.82 28.02
CA LEU A 440 -1.72 -0.91 26.87
C LEU A 440 -0.90 -1.51 25.72
N THR A 441 0.23 -2.13 26.03
CA THR A 441 1.07 -2.81 25.04
C THR A 441 0.34 -3.97 24.39
N CYS A 442 -0.24 -4.88 25.18
CA CYS A 442 -1.04 -5.99 24.67
C CYS A 442 -2.13 -5.49 23.72
N TRP A 443 -2.90 -4.48 24.15
CA TRP A 443 -3.97 -3.91 23.34
C TRP A 443 -3.50 -3.25 22.03
N ILE A 444 -2.40 -2.48 22.06
CA ILE A 444 -1.85 -1.82 20.86
C ILE A 444 -1.41 -2.85 19.82
N VAL A 445 -0.80 -3.95 20.24
CA VAL A 445 -0.35 -4.99 19.31
C VAL A 445 -1.53 -5.62 18.56
N PHE A 446 -2.72 -5.66 19.15
CA PHE A 446 -3.95 -6.15 18.50
C PHE A 446 -4.74 -5.09 17.70
N ILE A 447 -4.29 -3.84 17.64
CA ILE A 447 -4.95 -2.81 16.84
C ILE A 447 -4.64 -3.05 15.35
N ASN A 448 -5.70 -3.20 14.55
CA ASN A 448 -5.65 -3.45 13.12
C ASN A 448 -4.74 -4.63 12.75
N THR A 449 -4.75 -5.72 13.54
CA THR A 449 -4.04 -6.96 13.19
C THR A 449 -5.00 -8.04 12.76
N ALA A 450 -4.70 -8.66 11.62
CA ALA A 450 -5.49 -9.78 11.10
C ALA A 450 -4.86 -11.15 11.37
N SER A 451 -3.56 -11.20 11.73
CA SER A 451 -2.81 -12.45 11.90
C SER A 451 -1.88 -12.45 13.11
N THR A 452 -1.55 -13.65 13.58
CA THR A 452 -0.59 -13.88 14.67
C THR A 452 0.83 -13.43 14.29
N GLY A 453 1.22 -13.58 13.02
CA GLY A 453 2.52 -13.09 12.52
C GLY A 453 2.63 -11.57 12.59
N GLU A 454 1.55 -10.86 12.25
CA GLU A 454 1.51 -9.39 12.33
C GLU A 454 1.59 -8.89 13.78
N ILE A 455 0.93 -9.58 14.72
CA ILE A 455 1.05 -9.34 16.17
C ILE A 455 2.50 -9.50 16.61
N MET A 456 3.20 -10.55 16.16
CA MET A 456 4.61 -10.78 16.52
C MET A 456 5.52 -9.68 15.98
N VAL A 457 5.36 -9.28 14.71
CA VAL A 457 6.17 -8.21 14.08
C VAL A 457 5.91 -6.86 14.76
N LYS A 458 4.64 -6.51 15.04
CA LYS A 458 4.29 -5.30 15.79
C LYS A 458 4.85 -5.34 17.21
N GLY A 459 4.76 -6.48 17.88
CA GLY A 459 5.30 -6.68 19.22
C GLY A 459 6.82 -6.48 19.28
N TYR A 460 7.57 -7.09 18.37
CA TYR A 460 9.02 -6.90 18.27
C TYR A 460 9.38 -5.45 17.95
N GLY A 461 8.71 -4.84 16.95
CA GLY A 461 8.93 -3.44 16.61
C GLY A 461 8.65 -2.51 17.78
N ARG A 462 7.62 -2.80 18.57
CA ARG A 462 7.31 -2.05 19.80
C ARG A 462 8.43 -2.14 20.82
N LEU A 463 8.87 -3.37 21.14
CA LEU A 463 9.90 -3.65 22.12
C LEU A 463 11.22 -2.95 21.74
N LEU A 464 11.67 -3.12 20.49
CA LEU A 464 12.88 -2.48 19.99
C LEU A 464 12.78 -0.94 20.06
N GLY A 465 11.64 -0.39 19.65
CA GLY A 465 11.39 1.05 19.74
C GLY A 465 11.40 1.55 21.19
N THR A 466 10.82 0.79 22.13
CA THR A 466 10.81 1.14 23.56
C THR A 466 12.21 1.14 24.14
N VAL A 467 13.04 0.13 23.85
CA VAL A 467 14.44 0.10 24.31
C VAL A 467 15.22 1.31 23.80
N LEU A 468 15.15 1.59 22.50
CA LEU A 468 15.83 2.76 21.92
C LEU A 468 15.27 4.07 22.48
N GLY A 469 13.95 4.14 22.70
CA GLY A 469 13.27 5.32 23.21
C GLY A 469 13.56 5.59 24.68
N VAL A 470 13.79 4.56 25.49
CA VAL A 470 14.30 4.68 26.86
C VAL A 470 15.68 5.34 26.85
N VAL A 471 16.60 4.85 26.01
CA VAL A 471 17.96 5.43 25.89
C VAL A 471 17.90 6.89 25.45
N ALA A 472 17.09 7.20 24.42
CA ALA A 472 16.90 8.58 23.97
C ALA A 472 16.21 9.45 25.02
N GLY A 473 15.23 8.91 25.76
CA GLY A 473 14.53 9.60 26.84
C GLY A 473 15.47 10.04 27.97
N ILE A 474 16.45 9.20 28.33
CA ILE A 474 17.51 9.55 29.29
C ILE A 474 18.34 10.73 28.77
N GLY A 475 18.79 10.65 27.51
CA GLY A 475 19.59 11.71 26.89
C GLY A 475 18.83 13.04 26.79
N LEU A 476 17.55 12.99 26.39
CA LEU A 476 16.69 14.17 26.28
C LEU A 476 16.35 14.78 27.65
N ALA A 477 16.13 13.95 28.67
CA ALA A 477 15.88 14.42 30.03
C ALA A 477 17.08 15.20 30.59
N GLY A 478 18.31 14.74 30.35
CA GLY A 478 19.52 15.45 30.72
C GLY A 478 19.68 16.79 30.00
N LEU A 479 19.25 16.88 28.74
CA LEU A 479 19.37 18.09 27.91
C LEU A 479 18.32 19.17 28.26
N VAL A 480 17.12 18.76 28.65
CA VAL A 480 15.98 19.66 28.93
C VAL A 480 16.11 20.35 30.30
N GLY A 481 16.70 19.67 31.29
CA GLY A 481 16.86 20.19 32.66
C GLY A 481 15.52 20.50 33.34
N HIS A 482 15.46 21.58 34.13
CA HIS A 482 14.26 21.99 34.89
C HIS A 482 13.31 22.93 34.12
N HIS A 483 13.52 23.16 32.83
CA HIS A 483 12.73 24.13 32.06
C HIS A 483 11.45 23.49 31.52
N THR A 484 10.31 23.80 32.15
CA THR A 484 9.01 23.19 31.83
C THR A 484 8.59 23.38 30.37
N TRP A 485 8.80 24.57 29.80
CA TRP A 485 8.38 24.88 28.43
C TRP A 485 9.27 24.23 27.36
N THR A 486 10.57 24.06 27.62
CA THR A 486 11.45 23.33 26.69
C THR A 486 11.10 21.85 26.67
N ALA A 487 10.73 21.27 27.82
CA ALA A 487 10.22 19.91 27.90
C ALA A 487 8.95 19.72 27.09
N PHE A 488 7.97 20.62 27.20
CA PHE A 488 6.75 20.58 26.39
C PHE A 488 7.04 20.72 24.89
N ALA A 489 7.99 21.57 24.50
CA ALA A 489 8.40 21.70 23.09
C ALA A 489 9.03 20.40 22.55
N VAL A 490 9.89 19.74 23.34
CA VAL A 490 10.48 18.45 22.97
C VAL A 490 9.43 17.35 22.89
N VAL A 491 8.49 17.31 23.83
CA VAL A 491 7.34 16.38 23.79
C VAL A 491 6.52 16.61 22.53
N LEU A 492 6.24 17.87 22.18
CA LEU A 492 5.47 18.22 20.98
C LEU A 492 6.18 17.78 19.69
N LEU A 493 7.51 17.95 19.63
CA LEU A 493 8.34 17.46 18.53
C LEU A 493 8.31 15.93 18.44
N CYS A 494 8.42 15.23 19.57
CA CYS A 494 8.32 13.77 19.62
C CYS A 494 6.94 13.28 19.20
N VAL A 495 5.86 13.96 19.62
CA VAL A 495 4.50 13.66 19.18
C VAL A 495 4.34 13.88 17.67
N PHE A 496 4.86 14.98 17.12
CA PHE A 496 4.87 15.19 15.67
C PHE A 496 5.58 14.04 14.94
N ALA A 497 6.79 13.68 15.39
CA ALA A 497 7.58 12.62 14.79
C ALA A 497 6.90 11.25 14.91
N MET A 498 6.24 10.96 16.04
CA MET A 498 5.43 9.76 16.24
C MET A 498 4.32 9.64 15.18
N PHE A 499 3.49 10.67 15.01
CA PHE A 499 2.38 10.61 14.05
C PHE A 499 2.85 10.63 12.60
N TYR A 500 3.97 11.31 12.31
CA TYR A 500 4.58 11.32 10.99
C TYR A 500 5.12 9.93 10.60
N THR A 501 5.76 9.23 11.55
CA THR A 501 6.38 7.91 11.32
C THR A 501 5.43 6.73 11.56
N ALA A 502 4.26 6.92 12.14
CA ALA A 502 3.31 5.86 12.46
C ALA A 502 2.97 4.92 11.28
N PRO A 503 2.72 5.41 10.05
CA PRO A 503 2.47 4.52 8.90
C PRO A 503 3.74 3.93 8.27
N LEU A 504 4.93 4.44 8.64
CA LEU A 504 6.22 4.06 8.04
C LEU A 504 6.91 2.96 8.83
N SER A 505 6.94 3.09 10.16
CA SER A 505 7.64 2.16 11.03
C SER A 505 7.05 2.19 12.42
N HIS A 506 6.52 1.04 12.84
CA HIS A 506 6.03 0.86 14.21
C HIS A 506 7.15 1.06 15.24
N THR A 507 8.39 0.70 14.88
CA THR A 507 9.57 0.89 15.74
C THR A 507 9.85 2.36 16.00
N LEU A 508 9.88 3.19 14.94
CA LEU A 508 10.11 4.63 15.08
C LEU A 508 8.96 5.31 15.84
N MET A 509 7.71 4.91 15.57
CA MET A 509 6.57 5.40 16.33
C MET A 509 6.70 5.07 17.83
N SER A 510 7.01 3.82 18.19
CA SER A 510 7.19 3.38 19.58
C SER A 510 8.38 4.09 20.26
N PHE A 511 9.46 4.33 19.50
CA PHE A 511 10.61 5.10 19.94
C PHE A 511 10.22 6.52 20.38
N PHE A 512 9.53 7.28 19.52
CA PHE A 512 9.12 8.64 19.84
C PHE A 512 8.08 8.72 20.97
N VAL A 513 7.18 7.74 21.07
CA VAL A 513 6.26 7.61 22.22
C VAL A 513 7.04 7.47 23.53
N THR A 514 7.99 6.54 23.55
CA THR A 514 8.73 6.21 24.77
C THR A 514 9.66 7.36 25.17
N ALA A 515 10.29 8.03 24.20
CA ALA A 515 11.07 9.23 24.44
C ALA A 515 10.22 10.38 25.00
N ALA A 516 9.03 10.63 24.43
CA ALA A 516 8.10 11.64 24.94
C ALA A 516 7.66 11.35 26.39
N LEU A 517 7.40 10.09 26.72
CA LEU A 517 7.07 9.66 28.08
C LEU A 517 8.24 9.86 29.06
N GLY A 518 9.48 9.59 28.63
CA GLY A 518 10.66 9.85 29.44
C GLY A 518 10.79 11.33 29.84
N VAL A 519 10.60 12.24 28.88
CA VAL A 519 10.59 13.69 29.13
C VAL A 519 9.40 14.08 30.04
N LEU A 520 8.23 13.47 29.84
CA LEU A 520 7.05 13.71 30.67
C LEU A 520 7.26 13.28 32.14
N TYR A 521 7.93 12.15 32.39
CA TYR A 521 8.25 11.72 33.75
C TYR A 521 9.24 12.64 34.47
N THR A 522 10.13 13.26 33.70
CA THR A 522 11.03 14.30 34.22
C THR A 522 10.23 15.50 34.70
N LEU A 523 9.22 15.95 33.93
CA LEU A 523 8.30 17.01 34.35
C LEU A 523 7.49 16.67 35.60
N LEU A 524 7.02 15.42 35.69
CA LEU A 524 6.22 14.93 36.81
C LEU A 524 7.06 14.59 38.06
N HIS A 525 8.37 14.86 38.06
CA HIS A 525 9.30 14.58 39.17
C HIS A 525 9.27 13.10 39.65
N THR A 526 8.88 12.19 38.76
CA THR A 526 8.79 10.74 39.03
C THR A 526 9.84 9.96 38.24
N TYR A 527 10.88 10.65 37.79
CA TYR A 527 11.99 10.10 37.03
C TYR A 527 12.89 9.22 37.89
N SER A 528 13.09 7.98 37.46
CA SER A 528 14.08 7.05 38.02
C SER A 528 14.54 6.07 36.93
N LEU A 529 15.80 5.66 36.97
CA LEU A 529 16.31 4.60 36.08
C LEU A 529 15.48 3.31 36.21
N SER A 530 15.01 2.98 37.42
CA SER A 530 14.13 1.83 37.66
C SER A 530 12.81 1.93 36.90
N VAL A 531 12.26 3.14 36.75
CA VAL A 531 11.01 3.38 36.01
C VAL A 531 11.19 3.13 34.51
N LEU A 532 12.35 3.49 33.96
CA LEU A 532 12.62 3.31 32.53
C LEU A 532 12.96 1.85 32.20
N VAL A 533 13.67 1.13 33.08
CA VAL A 533 13.87 -0.32 32.92
C VAL A 533 12.53 -1.05 33.01
N LEU A 534 11.69 -0.69 33.98
CA LEU A 534 10.35 -1.25 34.14
C LEU A 534 9.49 -1.06 32.87
N ARG A 535 9.69 0.02 32.11
CA ARG A 535 8.99 0.22 30.81
C ARG A 535 9.34 -0.85 29.79
N VAL A 536 10.60 -1.30 29.76
CA VAL A 536 11.05 -2.37 28.86
C VAL A 536 10.43 -3.68 29.30
N GLU A 537 10.44 -3.98 30.60
CA GLU A 537 9.85 -5.19 31.18
C GLU A 537 8.34 -5.28 30.96
N GLU A 538 7.60 -4.20 31.24
CA GLU A 538 6.15 -4.12 31.02
C GLU A 538 5.79 -4.24 29.53
N THR A 539 6.61 -3.68 28.65
CA THR A 539 6.42 -3.82 27.20
C THR A 539 6.66 -5.25 26.76
N ALA A 540 7.73 -5.89 27.24
CA ALA A 540 8.04 -7.29 26.95
C ALA A 540 6.91 -8.22 27.44
N LEU A 541 6.42 -7.98 28.66
CA LEU A 541 5.30 -8.73 29.23
C LEU A 541 4.03 -8.57 28.40
N GLY A 542 3.66 -7.33 28.04
CA GLY A 542 2.48 -7.08 27.22
C GLY A 542 2.55 -7.74 25.84
N VAL A 543 3.75 -7.75 25.21
CA VAL A 543 3.97 -8.46 23.95
C VAL A 543 3.84 -9.97 24.14
N ALA A 544 4.43 -10.52 25.20
CA ALA A 544 4.34 -11.95 25.52
C ALA A 544 2.88 -12.38 25.75
N CYS A 545 2.13 -11.66 26.60
CA CYS A 545 0.71 -11.94 26.85
C CYS A 545 -0.12 -11.83 25.57
N GLY A 546 0.16 -10.85 24.71
CA GLY A 546 -0.53 -10.70 23.43
C GLY A 546 -0.26 -11.85 22.46
N VAL A 547 1.00 -12.31 22.37
CA VAL A 547 1.39 -13.47 21.55
C VAL A 547 0.76 -14.76 22.09
N VAL A 548 0.80 -14.97 23.42
CA VAL A 548 0.17 -16.13 24.08
C VAL A 548 -1.32 -16.16 23.79
N ALA A 549 -2.02 -15.03 23.92
CA ALA A 549 -3.44 -14.94 23.59
C ALA A 549 -3.71 -15.22 22.10
N ALA A 550 -2.87 -14.69 21.19
CA ALA A 550 -3.04 -14.91 19.76
C ALA A 550 -2.76 -16.36 19.32
N VAL A 551 -1.89 -17.09 20.03
CA VAL A 551 -1.54 -18.49 19.74
C VAL A 551 -2.49 -19.47 20.41
N LEU A 552 -2.92 -19.22 21.65
CA LEU A 552 -3.70 -20.17 22.44
C LEU A 552 -5.21 -19.90 22.41
N VAL A 553 -5.64 -18.65 22.24
CA VAL A 553 -7.07 -18.28 22.30
C VAL A 553 -7.60 -18.09 20.89
N LEU A 554 -8.36 -19.07 20.38
CA LEU A 554 -8.95 -19.05 19.04
C LEU A 554 -7.91 -18.76 17.92
N PRO A 555 -6.88 -19.61 17.75
CA PRO A 555 -5.79 -19.35 16.81
C PRO A 555 -6.29 -19.14 15.38
N VAL A 556 -5.78 -18.09 14.73
CA VAL A 556 -5.99 -17.89 13.29
C VAL A 556 -4.99 -18.80 12.58
N GLN A 557 -5.49 -19.90 12.00
CA GLN A 557 -4.72 -20.70 11.05
C GLN A 557 -4.45 -19.81 9.83
N THR A 558 -3.31 -19.13 9.85
CA THR A 558 -2.88 -18.18 8.82
C THR A 558 -2.82 -18.88 7.45
N ASP A 559 -2.48 -20.16 7.47
CA ASP A 559 -2.36 -21.01 6.29
C ASP A 559 -3.70 -21.14 5.52
N ARG A 560 -4.85 -21.23 6.21
CA ARG A 560 -6.15 -21.43 5.53
C ARG A 560 -6.61 -20.20 4.75
N ARG A 561 -6.53 -19.01 5.33
CA ARG A 561 -6.93 -17.76 4.65
C ARG A 561 -5.98 -17.41 3.52
N THR A 562 -4.67 -17.63 3.71
CA THR A 562 -3.69 -17.42 2.65
C THR A 562 -3.90 -18.42 1.50
N ASN A 563 -4.23 -19.68 1.79
CA ASN A 563 -4.58 -20.66 0.77
C ASN A 563 -5.87 -20.29 0.04
N GLU A 564 -6.92 -19.84 0.74
CA GLU A 564 -8.17 -19.35 0.12
C GLU A 564 -7.89 -18.19 -0.85
N LEU A 565 -7.10 -17.20 -0.45
CA LEU A 565 -6.70 -16.08 -1.32
C LEU A 565 -5.80 -16.53 -2.48
N LEU A 566 -4.90 -17.48 -2.25
CA LEU A 566 -4.05 -18.05 -3.28
C LEU A 566 -4.88 -18.80 -4.33
N THR A 567 -5.86 -19.60 -3.90
CA THR A 567 -6.81 -20.26 -4.81
C THR A 567 -7.60 -19.23 -5.60
N THR A 568 -8.10 -18.16 -4.96
CA THR A 568 -8.80 -17.07 -5.68
C THR A 568 -7.92 -16.43 -6.76
N VAL A 569 -6.64 -16.16 -6.48
CA VAL A 569 -5.70 -15.62 -7.49
C VAL A 569 -5.52 -16.59 -8.65
N LEU A 570 -5.38 -17.89 -8.37
CA LEU A 570 -5.22 -18.92 -9.39
C LEU A 570 -6.49 -19.06 -10.26
N ASP A 571 -7.67 -19.00 -9.65
CA ASP A 571 -8.95 -19.02 -10.37
C ASP A 571 -9.09 -17.80 -11.29
N ARG A 572 -8.80 -16.59 -10.79
CA ARG A 572 -8.81 -15.36 -11.62
C ARG A 572 -7.76 -15.40 -12.73
N LEU A 573 -6.59 -15.99 -12.48
CA LEU A 573 -5.56 -16.17 -13.49
C LEU A 573 -6.04 -17.12 -14.59
N ALA A 574 -6.76 -18.19 -14.23
CA ALA A 574 -7.39 -19.10 -15.19
C ALA A 574 -8.45 -18.36 -16.02
N ASP A 575 -9.36 -17.62 -15.38
CA ASP A 575 -10.45 -16.88 -16.05
C ASP A 575 -9.93 -15.91 -17.14
N VAL A 576 -8.86 -15.16 -16.83
CA VAL A 576 -8.22 -14.22 -17.77
C VAL A 576 -7.51 -14.96 -18.90
N THR A 577 -6.76 -16.01 -18.54
CA THR A 577 -5.98 -16.78 -19.52
C THR A 577 -6.89 -17.51 -20.50
N GLU A 578 -7.97 -18.11 -20.01
CA GLU A 578 -8.98 -18.80 -20.82
C GLU A 578 -9.65 -17.82 -21.78
N GLY A 579 -10.16 -16.70 -21.27
CA GLY A 579 -10.81 -15.69 -22.10
C GLY A 579 -9.87 -15.13 -23.19
N ALA A 580 -8.63 -14.79 -22.81
CA ALA A 580 -7.65 -14.26 -23.76
C ALA A 580 -7.29 -15.28 -24.85
N VAL A 581 -7.04 -16.54 -24.48
CA VAL A 581 -6.70 -17.59 -25.45
C VAL A 581 -7.89 -17.91 -26.35
N ASP A 582 -9.11 -17.95 -25.83
CA ASP A 582 -10.30 -18.24 -26.64
C ASP A 582 -10.55 -17.14 -27.66
N GLN A 583 -10.47 -15.87 -27.28
CA GLN A 583 -10.61 -14.73 -28.19
C GLN A 583 -9.48 -14.69 -29.23
N LEU A 584 -8.23 -14.94 -28.83
CA LEU A 584 -7.08 -15.09 -29.75
C LEU A 584 -7.22 -16.28 -30.72
N SER A 585 -8.03 -17.27 -30.35
CA SER A 585 -8.34 -18.45 -31.18
C SER A 585 -9.61 -18.28 -32.02
N GLY A 586 -10.20 -17.08 -32.06
CA GLY A 586 -11.40 -16.77 -32.84
C GLY A 586 -12.72 -17.05 -32.11
N GLY A 587 -12.70 -17.11 -30.78
CA GLY A 587 -13.89 -17.11 -29.93
C GLY A 587 -14.60 -15.75 -29.89
N PRO A 588 -15.81 -15.67 -29.31
CA PRO A 588 -16.52 -14.41 -29.16
C PRO A 588 -15.71 -13.43 -28.29
N PRO A 589 -15.83 -12.12 -28.54
CA PRO A 589 -15.21 -11.11 -27.68
C PRO A 589 -15.74 -11.23 -26.25
N ALA A 590 -14.84 -11.23 -25.28
CA ALA A 590 -15.13 -11.24 -23.85
C ALA A 590 -14.58 -9.97 -23.20
N ASP A 591 -15.10 -9.59 -22.04
CA ASP A 591 -14.56 -8.48 -21.26
C ASP A 591 -13.27 -8.92 -20.54
N LEU A 592 -12.13 -8.82 -21.23
CA LEU A 592 -10.85 -9.31 -20.73
C LEU A 592 -10.18 -8.32 -19.78
N LEU A 593 -10.51 -7.03 -19.92
CA LEU A 593 -9.99 -5.98 -19.05
C LEU A 593 -10.56 -6.09 -17.64
N ASP A 594 -11.86 -6.37 -17.48
CA ASP A 594 -12.44 -6.54 -16.15
C ASP A 594 -11.94 -7.80 -15.45
N ARG A 595 -11.79 -8.92 -16.17
CA ARG A 595 -11.16 -10.13 -15.61
C ARG A 595 -9.71 -9.87 -15.19
N ALA A 596 -8.96 -9.11 -15.98
CA ALA A 596 -7.59 -8.73 -15.65
C ALA A 596 -7.51 -7.88 -14.37
N ARG A 597 -8.49 -7.00 -14.14
CA ARG A 597 -8.62 -6.22 -12.91
C ARG A 597 -8.97 -7.09 -11.71
N ASP A 598 -9.89 -8.04 -11.87
CA ASP A 598 -10.24 -8.99 -10.81
C ASP A 598 -9.03 -9.80 -10.34
N LEU A 599 -8.16 -10.20 -11.29
CA LEU A 599 -6.89 -10.84 -10.99
C LEU A 599 -5.94 -9.93 -10.19
N ASP A 600 -5.78 -8.67 -10.60
CA ASP A 600 -4.92 -7.71 -9.89
C ASP A 600 -5.43 -7.44 -8.47
N GLN A 601 -6.75 -7.32 -8.28
CA GLN A 601 -7.36 -7.15 -6.96
C GLN A 601 -7.12 -8.37 -6.07
N ALA A 602 -7.34 -9.59 -6.59
CA ALA A 602 -7.04 -10.82 -5.86
C ALA A 602 -5.56 -10.91 -5.48
N LEU A 603 -4.65 -10.52 -6.38
CA LEU A 603 -3.21 -10.52 -6.13
C LEU A 603 -2.81 -9.47 -5.08
N ALA A 604 -3.43 -8.29 -5.09
CA ALA A 604 -3.24 -7.26 -4.07
C ALA A 604 -3.70 -7.75 -2.69
N ASP A 605 -4.85 -8.43 -2.62
CA ASP A 605 -5.36 -9.02 -1.38
C ASP A 605 -4.43 -10.12 -0.83
N LEU A 606 -3.90 -10.98 -1.71
CA LEU A 606 -2.90 -12.00 -1.35
C LEU A 606 -1.59 -11.36 -0.86
N ARG A 607 -1.09 -10.31 -1.55
CA ARG A 607 0.12 -9.57 -1.13
C ARG A 607 -0.08 -8.94 0.25
N ALA A 608 -1.23 -8.32 0.50
CA ALA A 608 -1.55 -7.74 1.79
C ALA A 608 -1.59 -8.81 2.90
N ALA A 609 -2.16 -9.98 2.62
CA ALA A 609 -2.22 -11.09 3.57
C ALA A 609 -0.84 -11.74 3.82
N THR A 610 0.04 -11.79 2.83
CA THR A 610 1.38 -12.41 2.92
C THR A 610 2.46 -11.44 3.40
N GLN A 611 2.20 -10.13 3.45
CA GLN A 611 3.13 -9.10 3.92
C GLN A 611 3.79 -9.41 5.28
N PRO A 612 3.07 -9.92 6.31
CA PRO A 612 3.69 -10.25 7.60
C PRO A 612 4.69 -11.42 7.50
N LEU A 613 4.45 -12.36 6.58
CA LEU A 613 5.32 -13.52 6.35
C LEU A 613 6.58 -13.13 5.55
N THR A 614 6.49 -12.12 4.69
CA THR A 614 7.60 -11.66 3.84
C THR A 614 8.50 -10.60 4.51
N HIS A 615 8.13 -10.14 5.71
CA HIS A 615 8.83 -9.12 6.48
C HIS A 615 10.26 -9.57 6.90
N PRO A 616 11.28 -8.70 6.83
CA PRO A 616 12.68 -9.05 7.13
C PRO A 616 12.94 -9.57 8.54
N VAL A 617 12.06 -9.27 9.48
CA VAL A 617 12.18 -9.62 10.89
C VAL A 617 11.57 -10.99 11.22
N THR A 618 10.87 -11.63 10.27
CA THR A 618 10.23 -12.93 10.50
C THR A 618 11.29 -14.01 10.74
N PRO A 619 11.24 -14.77 11.86
CA PRO A 619 12.28 -15.75 12.21
C PRO A 619 12.34 -16.95 11.26
N LEU A 620 11.26 -17.21 10.50
CA LEU A 620 11.14 -18.34 9.58
C LEU A 620 11.61 -17.98 8.16
N ARG A 621 12.94 -17.93 7.97
CA ARG A 621 13.58 -17.54 6.69
C ARG A 621 13.08 -18.35 5.49
N THR A 622 12.96 -19.67 5.62
CA THR A 622 12.49 -20.53 4.53
C THR A 622 11.07 -20.17 4.08
N ARG A 623 10.13 -19.94 5.01
CA ARG A 623 8.75 -19.56 4.67
C ARG A 623 8.68 -18.18 4.01
N ARG A 624 9.52 -17.25 4.46
CA ARG A 624 9.64 -15.91 3.86
C ARG A 624 10.11 -15.97 2.41
N ASP A 625 11.14 -16.77 2.13
CA ASP A 625 11.70 -16.91 0.78
C ASP A 625 10.71 -17.61 -0.15
N THR A 626 10.03 -18.66 0.33
CA THR A 626 8.95 -19.32 -0.42
C THR A 626 7.80 -18.36 -0.73
N ALA A 627 7.30 -17.61 0.26
CA ALA A 627 6.19 -16.66 0.05
C ALA A 627 6.57 -15.55 -0.95
N ARG A 628 7.79 -15.00 -0.86
CA ARG A 628 8.28 -14.00 -1.84
C ARG A 628 8.39 -14.59 -3.24
N TYR A 629 8.91 -15.80 -3.35
CA TYR A 629 9.07 -16.47 -4.63
C TYR A 629 7.71 -16.78 -5.29
N VAL A 630 6.74 -17.29 -4.51
CA VAL A 630 5.37 -17.54 -4.99
C VAL A 630 4.69 -16.25 -5.44
N VAL A 631 4.74 -15.19 -4.63
CA VAL A 631 4.14 -13.89 -5.00
C VAL A 631 4.80 -13.34 -6.27
N ALA A 632 6.13 -13.37 -6.38
CA ALA A 632 6.84 -12.88 -7.58
C ALA A 632 6.50 -13.70 -8.84
N LEU A 633 6.31 -15.01 -8.72
CA LEU A 633 5.85 -15.84 -9.83
C LEU A 633 4.40 -15.52 -10.23
N LEU A 634 3.51 -15.33 -9.27
CA LEU A 634 2.12 -14.92 -9.55
C LEU A 634 2.04 -13.54 -10.18
N GLU A 635 2.89 -12.60 -9.78
CA GLU A 635 3.04 -11.29 -10.43
C GLU A 635 3.48 -11.42 -11.89
N THR A 636 4.44 -12.32 -12.13
CA THR A 636 4.92 -12.62 -13.49
C THR A 636 3.80 -13.25 -14.34
N CYS A 637 3.04 -14.19 -13.76
CA CYS A 637 1.87 -14.78 -14.41
C CYS A 637 0.82 -13.72 -14.74
N ALA A 638 0.47 -12.87 -13.76
CA ALA A 638 -0.53 -11.82 -13.94
C ALA A 638 -0.10 -10.82 -15.03
N TYR A 639 1.17 -10.43 -15.07
CA TYR A 639 1.70 -9.57 -16.14
C TYR A 639 1.51 -10.19 -17.53
N HIS A 640 1.83 -11.48 -17.69
CA HIS A 640 1.68 -12.16 -18.98
C HIS A 640 0.21 -12.40 -19.35
N ALA A 641 -0.64 -12.73 -18.38
CA ALA A 641 -2.09 -12.85 -18.58
C ALA A 641 -2.71 -11.51 -19.01
N ARG A 642 -2.34 -10.40 -18.36
CA ARG A 642 -2.73 -9.02 -18.75
C ARG A 642 -2.26 -8.66 -20.15
N SER A 643 -1.01 -9.01 -20.49
CA SER A 643 -0.46 -8.74 -21.82
C SER A 643 -1.17 -9.53 -22.91
N LEU A 644 -1.59 -10.77 -22.61
CA LEU A 644 -2.41 -11.60 -23.51
C LEU A 644 -3.81 -11.01 -23.68
N ALA A 645 -4.48 -10.66 -22.57
CA ALA A 645 -5.78 -10.00 -22.58
C ALA A 645 -5.77 -8.72 -23.43
N ALA A 646 -4.79 -7.84 -23.21
CA ALA A 646 -4.63 -6.62 -23.99
C ALA A 646 -4.39 -6.86 -25.48
N THR A 647 -3.70 -7.96 -25.84
CA THR A 647 -3.49 -8.31 -27.26
C THR A 647 -4.75 -8.92 -27.88
N ALA A 648 -5.53 -9.67 -27.11
CA ALA A 648 -6.79 -10.27 -27.54
C ALA A 648 -7.90 -9.22 -27.78
N GLU A 649 -7.90 -8.12 -27.04
CA GLU A 649 -8.81 -6.98 -27.24
C GLU A 649 -8.55 -6.21 -28.55
N LEU A 650 -7.34 -6.30 -29.11
CA LEU A 650 -6.98 -5.62 -30.37
C LEU A 650 -7.38 -6.41 -31.63
N LEU A 651 -7.85 -7.65 -31.46
CA LEU A 651 -8.23 -8.54 -32.57
C LEU A 651 -9.49 -8.10 -33.33
N PRO A 652 -10.58 -7.66 -32.67
CA PRO A 652 -11.78 -7.17 -33.36
C PRO A 652 -11.54 -5.93 -34.23
N THR A 653 -10.55 -5.12 -33.88
CA THR A 653 -10.24 -3.83 -34.53
C THR A 653 -9.21 -3.94 -35.66
N HIS A 654 -8.41 -5.01 -35.71
CA HIS A 654 -7.39 -5.22 -36.75
C HIS A 654 -7.60 -6.57 -37.50
N PRO A 655 -8.36 -6.58 -38.62
CA PRO A 655 -8.66 -7.79 -39.38
C PRO A 655 -7.45 -8.46 -40.07
N SER A 656 -6.25 -7.88 -39.98
CA SER A 656 -5.00 -8.50 -40.40
C SER A 656 -4.43 -9.51 -39.41
N ILE A 657 -4.94 -9.54 -38.16
CA ILE A 657 -4.53 -10.51 -37.14
C ILE A 657 -5.38 -11.77 -37.33
N ALA A 658 -4.82 -12.78 -38.00
CA ALA A 658 -5.50 -14.06 -38.17
C ALA A 658 -5.63 -14.78 -36.81
N ALA A 659 -6.85 -15.18 -36.46
CA ALA A 659 -7.10 -16.08 -35.33
C ALA A 659 -6.34 -17.41 -35.55
N GLU A 660 -5.60 -17.87 -34.54
CA GLU A 660 -4.76 -19.07 -34.65
C GLU A 660 -5.37 -20.21 -33.79
N PRO A 661 -6.09 -21.18 -34.40
CA PRO A 661 -6.83 -22.21 -33.66
C PRO A 661 -5.94 -23.12 -32.80
N ARG A 662 -4.64 -23.20 -33.12
CA ARG A 662 -3.67 -24.02 -32.40
C ARG A 662 -3.33 -23.46 -31.01
N LEU A 663 -3.60 -22.17 -30.75
CA LEU A 663 -3.40 -21.55 -29.43
C LEU A 663 -4.25 -22.20 -28.33
N ARG A 664 -5.45 -22.73 -28.67
CA ARG A 664 -6.29 -23.49 -27.74
C ARG A 664 -5.57 -24.68 -27.10
N GLY A 665 -4.68 -25.34 -27.85
CA GLY A 665 -3.90 -26.48 -27.33
C GLY A 665 -2.92 -26.04 -26.24
N ALA A 666 -2.25 -24.90 -26.44
CA ALA A 666 -1.36 -24.31 -25.45
C ALA A 666 -2.12 -23.79 -24.22
N GLY A 667 -3.26 -23.10 -24.42
CA GLY A 667 -4.12 -22.63 -23.34
C GLY A 667 -4.63 -23.76 -22.45
N ARG A 668 -5.09 -24.88 -23.03
CA ARG A 668 -5.54 -26.06 -22.27
C ARG A 668 -4.47 -26.60 -21.32
N ARG A 669 -3.20 -26.61 -21.72
CA ARG A 669 -2.10 -27.05 -20.85
C ARG A 669 -1.90 -26.10 -19.67
N ILE A 670 -1.87 -24.79 -19.93
CA ILE A 670 -1.70 -23.76 -18.90
C ILE A 670 -2.86 -23.81 -17.91
N LEU A 671 -4.11 -23.86 -18.41
CA LEU A 671 -5.32 -23.96 -17.58
C LEU A 671 -5.35 -25.25 -16.74
N HIS A 672 -4.96 -26.39 -17.32
CA HIS A 672 -4.80 -27.64 -16.57
C HIS A 672 -3.79 -27.48 -15.44
N ASN A 673 -2.64 -26.85 -15.69
CA ASN A 673 -1.61 -26.65 -14.69
C ASN A 673 -2.05 -25.69 -13.58
N ILE A 674 -2.73 -24.59 -13.92
CA ILE A 674 -3.31 -23.65 -12.94
C ILE A 674 -4.35 -24.39 -12.07
N GLY A 675 -5.26 -25.15 -12.68
CA GLY A 675 -6.27 -25.93 -11.97
C GLY A 675 -5.69 -27.02 -11.07
N ALA A 676 -4.62 -27.71 -11.51
CA ALA A 676 -3.93 -28.70 -10.70
C ALA A 676 -3.30 -28.07 -9.44
N ILE A 677 -2.69 -26.89 -9.58
CA ILE A 677 -2.12 -26.14 -8.46
C ILE A 677 -3.23 -25.65 -7.54
N ALA A 678 -4.31 -25.08 -8.08
CA ALA A 678 -5.45 -24.59 -7.30
C ALA A 678 -6.10 -25.71 -6.47
N ALA A 679 -6.28 -26.90 -7.07
CA ALA A 679 -6.80 -28.08 -6.40
C ALA A 679 -5.88 -28.58 -5.28
N HIS A 680 -4.56 -28.57 -5.49
CA HIS A 680 -3.59 -28.97 -4.46
C HIS A 680 -3.51 -27.97 -3.29
N VAL A 681 -3.66 -26.67 -3.56
CA VAL A 681 -3.71 -25.62 -2.53
C VAL A 681 -5.01 -25.71 -1.71
N ALA A 682 -6.13 -26.08 -2.35
CA ALA A 682 -7.41 -26.27 -1.68
C ALA A 682 -7.46 -27.59 -0.86
N ASP A 683 -6.86 -28.67 -1.37
CA ASP A 683 -6.73 -29.96 -0.69
C ASP A 683 -5.34 -30.57 -0.94
N GLU A 684 -4.51 -30.63 0.10
CA GLU A 684 -3.16 -31.21 0.05
C GLU A 684 -3.16 -32.70 -0.35
N ARG A 685 -4.30 -33.39 -0.26
CA ARG A 685 -4.46 -34.80 -0.68
C ARG A 685 -4.76 -34.96 -2.16
N SER A 686 -4.90 -33.87 -2.91
CA SER A 686 -5.14 -33.91 -4.36
C SER A 686 -4.00 -34.63 -5.08
N THR A 687 -4.36 -35.59 -5.93
CA THR A 687 -3.41 -36.33 -6.79
C THR A 687 -3.16 -35.62 -8.13
N ALA A 688 -3.64 -34.38 -8.29
CA ALA A 688 -3.45 -33.61 -9.51
C ALA A 688 -1.95 -33.31 -9.75
N GLN A 689 -1.50 -33.48 -11.00
CA GLN A 689 -0.11 -33.27 -11.39
C GLN A 689 -0.01 -32.17 -12.44
N VAL A 690 1.05 -31.37 -12.32
CA VAL A 690 1.43 -30.37 -13.32
C VAL A 690 2.09 -31.07 -14.50
N ARG A 691 1.63 -30.76 -15.71
CA ARG A 691 2.13 -31.31 -16.97
C ARG A 691 3.24 -30.44 -17.53
N THR A 692 4.36 -31.07 -17.89
CA THR A 692 5.42 -30.44 -18.69
C THR A 692 5.46 -31.05 -20.08
N GLY A 693 5.81 -30.26 -21.09
CA GLY A 693 5.88 -30.73 -22.47
C GLY A 693 6.78 -29.87 -23.33
N ALA A 694 6.81 -30.15 -24.64
CA ALA A 694 7.60 -29.37 -25.60
C ALA A 694 7.24 -27.86 -25.52
N SER A 695 8.23 -27.00 -25.84
CA SER A 695 8.05 -25.54 -25.86
C SER A 695 6.83 -25.16 -26.70
N ILE A 696 6.02 -24.20 -26.24
CA ILE A 696 4.83 -23.74 -26.96
C ILE A 696 5.19 -23.26 -28.37
N ALA A 697 6.36 -22.63 -28.54
CA ALA A 697 6.88 -22.24 -29.84
C ALA A 697 7.15 -23.45 -30.78
N SER A 698 7.51 -24.61 -30.24
CA SER A 698 7.73 -25.84 -31.02
C SER A 698 6.43 -26.53 -31.45
N LEU A 699 5.37 -26.40 -30.65
CA LEU A 699 4.04 -26.97 -30.95
C LEU A 699 3.34 -26.28 -32.13
N LEU A 700 3.79 -25.07 -32.46
CA LEU A 700 3.14 -24.26 -33.46
C LEU A 700 3.83 -24.30 -34.82
N LYS A 701 5.13 -24.67 -34.88
CA LYS A 701 5.92 -24.73 -36.12
C LYS A 701 5.12 -25.32 -37.28
N PRO A 702 5.13 -24.70 -38.48
CA PRO A 702 4.46 -25.26 -39.63
C PRO A 702 5.10 -26.59 -40.02
N GLY A 703 4.30 -27.65 -40.12
CA GLY A 703 4.73 -28.96 -40.60
C GLY A 703 4.99 -29.03 -42.11
N VAL A 704 4.85 -27.92 -42.84
CA VAL A 704 5.00 -27.85 -44.30
C VAL A 704 6.03 -26.76 -44.67
N PRO A 705 7.13 -27.10 -45.35
CA PRO A 705 8.05 -26.10 -45.89
C PRO A 705 7.33 -25.23 -46.94
N GLY A 706 7.26 -23.92 -46.71
CA GLY A 706 6.67 -22.96 -47.66
C GLY A 706 5.52 -22.08 -47.14
N THR A 707 5.14 -22.19 -45.85
CA THR A 707 4.19 -21.26 -45.23
C THR A 707 4.88 -19.96 -44.80
N PRO A 708 4.21 -18.80 -44.93
CA PRO A 708 4.80 -17.50 -44.58
C PRO A 708 5.23 -17.45 -43.10
N ARG A 709 6.36 -16.80 -42.83
CA ARG A 709 6.83 -16.53 -41.46
C ARG A 709 5.71 -15.81 -40.68
N TYR A 710 5.44 -16.27 -39.46
CA TYR A 710 4.47 -15.68 -38.53
C TYR A 710 4.52 -14.15 -38.52
N ASP A 711 3.34 -13.53 -38.42
CA ASP A 711 3.22 -12.10 -38.14
C ASP A 711 3.85 -11.77 -36.76
N ARG A 712 4.40 -10.57 -36.61
CA ARG A 712 5.10 -10.11 -35.39
C ARG A 712 4.22 -10.21 -34.15
N VAL A 713 2.90 -10.04 -34.32
CA VAL A 713 1.89 -10.15 -33.25
C VAL A 713 1.78 -11.58 -32.74
N THR A 714 1.75 -12.57 -33.64
CA THR A 714 1.69 -13.99 -33.25
C THR A 714 2.93 -14.36 -32.44
N ASP A 715 4.14 -14.00 -32.89
CA ASP A 715 5.38 -14.27 -32.13
C ASP A 715 5.37 -13.67 -30.71
N ARG A 716 4.77 -12.49 -30.57
CA ARG A 716 4.58 -11.84 -29.27
C ARG A 716 3.61 -12.60 -28.36
N VAL A 717 2.47 -13.04 -28.89
CA VAL A 717 1.50 -13.87 -28.17
C VAL A 717 2.14 -15.17 -27.71
N LEU A 718 2.96 -15.80 -28.56
CA LEU A 718 3.66 -17.04 -28.22
C LEU A 718 4.69 -16.86 -27.12
N ARG A 719 5.42 -15.75 -27.12
CA ARG A 719 6.33 -15.41 -26.03
C ARG A 719 5.59 -15.23 -24.71
N HIS A 720 4.45 -14.53 -24.71
CA HIS A 720 3.66 -14.36 -23.48
C HIS A 720 3.06 -15.68 -22.98
N LEU A 721 2.53 -16.54 -23.85
CA LEU A 721 2.05 -17.86 -23.47
C LEU A 721 3.17 -18.76 -22.94
N GLN A 722 4.34 -18.75 -23.59
CA GLN A 722 5.49 -19.53 -23.13
C GLN A 722 5.96 -19.08 -21.75
N ARG A 723 6.07 -17.76 -21.52
CA ARG A 723 6.47 -17.24 -20.21
C ARG A 723 5.43 -17.50 -19.13
N LEU A 724 4.14 -17.44 -19.47
CA LEU A 724 3.06 -17.78 -18.55
C LEU A 724 3.14 -19.27 -18.15
N ASP A 725 3.34 -20.17 -19.12
CA ASP A 725 3.50 -21.61 -18.86
C ASP A 725 4.73 -21.90 -17.99
N GLU A 726 5.89 -21.29 -18.30
CA GLU A 726 7.12 -21.40 -17.49
C GLU A 726 6.90 -20.91 -16.04
N ALA A 727 6.22 -19.77 -15.85
CA ALA A 727 5.95 -19.22 -14.54
C ALA A 727 4.94 -20.06 -13.73
N VAL A 728 3.89 -20.58 -14.37
CA VAL A 728 2.92 -21.49 -13.74
C VAL A 728 3.59 -22.81 -13.34
N VAL A 729 4.40 -23.41 -14.19
CA VAL A 729 5.19 -24.61 -13.84
C VAL A 729 6.17 -24.30 -12.70
N GLY A 730 6.76 -23.11 -12.68
CA GLY A 730 7.62 -22.61 -11.61
C GLY A 730 6.95 -22.60 -10.22
N LEU A 731 5.61 -22.46 -10.15
CA LEU A 731 4.85 -22.50 -8.90
C LEU A 731 4.75 -23.91 -8.29
N ALA A 732 4.94 -24.98 -9.07
CA ALA A 732 4.81 -26.36 -8.58
C ALA A 732 5.84 -26.69 -7.49
N ARG A 733 7.10 -26.27 -7.68
CA ARG A 733 8.19 -26.53 -6.74
C ARG A 733 8.00 -25.88 -5.35
N PRO A 734 7.71 -24.57 -5.23
CA PRO A 734 7.50 -23.94 -3.92
C PRO A 734 6.22 -24.43 -3.24
N LEU A 735 5.19 -24.80 -4.00
CA LEU A 735 3.91 -25.31 -3.48
C LEU A 735 3.89 -26.84 -3.29
N LYS A 736 4.99 -27.54 -3.58
CA LYS A 736 5.15 -29.00 -3.47
C LYS A 736 4.15 -29.82 -4.31
N VAL A 737 3.66 -29.26 -5.41
CA VAL A 737 2.80 -29.96 -6.36
C VAL A 737 3.65 -30.93 -7.18
N ALA A 738 3.16 -32.16 -7.37
CA ALA A 738 3.86 -33.17 -8.17
C ALA A 738 3.87 -32.77 -9.67
N VAL A 739 5.02 -32.96 -10.32
CA VAL A 739 5.21 -32.70 -11.75
C VAL A 739 5.26 -34.03 -12.48
N GLU A 740 4.40 -34.21 -13.48
CA GLU A 740 4.35 -35.39 -14.32
C GLU A 740 5.64 -35.45 -15.17
N GLN A 741 6.45 -36.50 -14.99
CA GLN A 741 7.68 -36.69 -15.77
C GLN A 741 7.30 -37.01 -17.23
N PRO A 742 7.95 -36.37 -18.22
CA PRO A 742 7.67 -36.66 -19.62
C PRO A 742 7.96 -38.14 -19.89
N LYS A 743 6.97 -38.88 -20.43
CA LYS A 743 7.20 -40.20 -21.00
C LYS A 743 8.20 -40.02 -22.16
N GLN A 744 9.37 -40.63 -22.01
CA GLN A 744 10.43 -40.66 -23.03
C GLN A 744 9.94 -41.27 -24.33
#